data_AF-A0AAV0IA82-F1
#
_entry.id   AF-A0AAV0IA82-F1
#
_cell.length_a   1.000
_cell.length_b   1.000
_cell.length_c   1.000
_cell.angle_alpha   90.00
_cell.angle_beta   90.00
_cell.angle_gamma   90.00
#
_symmetry.space_group_name_H-M   'P 1'
#
loop_
_entity.id
_entity.type
_entity.pdbx_description
1 polymer ?
#
loop_
_entity_poly.entity_id
_entity_poly.type
_entity_poly.pdbx_seq_one_letter_code
_entity_poly.pdbx_strand_id
1 'polypeptide(L)'
;PAFLPFRHWRRHIYLVSCQKATDHLPTKFLFREMASGGANGEFSFSSSTTAAANRAGSGRNGLPKIQTQDSAKKLSDAAARGAAAGAEDLCYDDSATPVKAQTLDELHSLQKKRSTPSTPITAPAAAGNQGAFFTAMSEEERQRQQLQSISASLASLTRETGPKVVKGDPARRSTAPKVGHVEHYAPSISVTDSSLKFTHVLYNLSPAELYEQAIKYEKGSFITSTGALATLSGAKTGRSPRDKRVVRDDTTEGDLWWGKGSPNIEMDEHTFMVNRERAVDYLNSLDKVFVNDQFLNWDPEHRIKVRIVSARAYHSLFMHNMCIRATPEELENFGTPDFTIYNAGQFPCNRYTHYMTSSTSIDLNLGRREMVILGTQYAGEMKKGLFGVMHYLMPLRGILSLHSGCNMGKDGDVALFFGLSGTGKTTLSTDHNRYLIGDDEHCWSDNGVSNIEGGCYAKCIDLSAEKEPDIFNAIKFGTVLENVVFDEHTRQVDYSDKSVTENTRAAYPIEYIPNAKLPCVGPHPKNVILLACDAFGVLPPVSRLNLAQTMYHFISGYTALVAGTEDGIKEPQATFSACFGAAFIMMHPTRYAAMLAEKMQKHGATGWLVNTGWSGGSYGSGSRIKLSYTRKIINAIHSGELLEANYTKTEIFGLEIPSSIEGVPSEILQPANTWSDKKAYNETLLKLGGLFKKNFEVFANHKIGKDGKLTEQILAAGPVF
;
A
#
# COMPACT_ATOMS: atom_id res chain seq x y z
N PRO A 1 43.38 37.93 -3.44
CA PRO A 1 43.64 38.17 -1.99
C PRO A 1 42.33 38.61 -1.28
N ALA A 2 41.89 37.97 -0.19
CA ALA A 2 42.54 36.93 0.61
C ALA A 2 41.65 35.68 0.78
N PHE A 3 42.26 34.53 1.08
CA PHE A 3 41.58 33.32 1.52
C PHE A 3 41.33 33.38 3.04
N LEU A 4 40.17 32.91 3.50
CA LEU A 4 39.98 32.36 4.85
C LEU A 4 39.19 31.04 4.76
N PRO A 5 39.41 30.05 5.66
CA PRO A 5 39.21 28.65 5.31
C PRO A 5 37.94 28.01 5.90
N PHE A 6 37.41 27.01 5.19
CA PHE A 6 36.42 26.07 5.72
C PHE A 6 36.96 25.32 6.95
N ARG A 7 36.24 25.37 8.07
CA ARG A 7 36.48 24.48 9.22
C ARG A 7 35.66 23.21 9.07
N HIS A 8 36.31 22.08 8.81
CA HIS A 8 35.69 20.76 8.98
C HIS A 8 35.29 20.56 10.45
N TRP A 9 33.99 20.40 10.72
CA TRP A 9 33.48 19.89 11.98
C TRP A 9 33.00 18.46 11.81
N ARG A 10 33.80 17.48 12.26
CA ARG A 10 33.33 16.11 12.45
C ARG A 10 32.36 16.09 13.63
N ARG A 11 31.06 15.94 13.37
CA ARG A 11 30.12 15.46 14.39
C ARG A 11 30.09 13.93 14.35
N HIS A 12 30.34 13.28 15.49
CA HIS A 12 30.00 11.88 15.69
C HIS A 12 28.69 11.82 16.45
N ILE A 13 27.70 11.13 15.89
CA ILE A 13 26.43 10.83 16.55
C ILE A 13 26.18 9.35 16.30
N TYR A 14 26.10 8.56 17.37
CA TYR A 14 25.77 7.15 17.29
C TYR A 14 24.25 6.98 17.14
N LEU A 15 23.82 5.99 16.34
CA LEU A 15 22.45 5.48 16.40
C LEU A 15 22.27 4.68 17.69
N VAL A 16 21.94 5.35 18.78
CA VAL A 16 21.78 4.75 20.11
C VAL A 16 20.45 3.99 20.20
N SER A 17 20.52 2.73 20.65
CA SER A 17 19.36 1.90 20.97
C SER A 17 18.54 2.52 22.10
N CYS A 18 17.22 2.63 21.91
CA CYS A 18 16.32 3.24 22.89
C CYS A 18 15.98 2.24 24.01
N GLN A 19 16.81 2.20 25.06
CA GLN A 19 16.48 1.52 26.32
C GLN A 19 15.78 2.46 27.30
N LYS A 20 14.95 1.87 28.18
CA LYS A 20 14.03 2.57 29.09
C LYS A 20 14.77 3.48 30.07
N ALA A 21 14.23 4.68 30.29
CA ALA A 21 14.54 5.50 31.45
C ALA A 21 13.35 5.46 32.43
N THR A 22 13.63 5.10 33.68
CA THR A 22 12.71 5.20 34.82
C THR A 22 13.22 6.25 35.80
N ASP A 23 12.27 6.95 36.43
CA ASP A 23 12.44 7.79 37.63
C ASP A 23 13.49 8.92 37.62
N HIS A 24 13.01 10.16 37.60
CA HIS A 24 12.94 10.96 38.84
C HIS A 24 12.18 12.29 38.62
N LEU A 25 11.16 12.54 39.46
CA LEU A 25 10.44 13.82 39.53
C LEU A 25 10.65 14.48 40.91
N PRO A 26 11.14 15.73 40.98
CA PRO A 26 11.09 16.54 42.20
C PRO A 26 9.83 17.42 42.23
N THR A 27 9.07 17.35 43.31
CA THR A 27 7.81 18.11 43.49
C THR A 27 8.05 19.55 43.99
N LYS A 28 7.36 20.53 43.39
CA LYS A 28 6.97 21.82 44.01
C LYS A 28 5.90 22.49 43.14
N PHE A 29 4.63 22.51 43.56
CA PHE A 29 4.01 23.55 44.42
C PHE A 29 3.87 24.92 43.75
N LEU A 30 2.65 25.26 43.33
CA LEU A 30 2.03 26.55 43.61
C LEU A 30 0.50 26.42 43.57
N PHE A 31 -0.18 26.89 44.62
CA PHE A 31 -1.64 26.95 44.73
C PHE A 31 -2.19 28.21 44.04
N ARG A 32 -3.43 28.13 43.56
CA ARG A 32 -4.38 29.24 43.74
C ARG A 32 -5.81 28.72 43.83
N GLU A 33 -6.61 29.29 44.73
CA GLU A 33 -7.95 28.82 45.06
C GLU A 33 -9.01 29.35 44.09
N MET A 34 -10.07 28.56 43.90
CA MET A 34 -11.45 29.04 44.06
C MET A 34 -12.25 27.96 44.79
N ALA A 35 -13.16 28.37 45.69
CA ALA A 35 -13.95 27.46 46.52
C ALA A 35 -15.42 27.89 46.56
N SER A 36 -16.34 26.95 46.37
CA SER A 36 -17.77 27.12 46.63
C SER A 36 -18.50 25.77 46.67
N GLY A 37 -19.30 25.52 47.71
CA GLY A 37 -20.20 24.36 47.85
C GLY A 37 -19.53 23.02 48.17
N GLY A 38 -20.01 22.17 49.09
CA GLY A 38 -21.10 22.33 50.06
C GLY A 38 -22.09 21.16 50.04
N ALA A 39 -22.32 20.57 51.22
CA ALA A 39 -23.34 19.54 51.53
C ALA A 39 -23.14 18.10 50.96
N ASN A 40 -22.53 17.26 51.80
CA ASN A 40 -23.07 15.99 52.33
C ASN A 40 -23.81 14.99 51.40
N GLY A 41 -23.27 13.76 51.32
CA GLY A 41 -23.97 12.54 50.91
C GLY A 41 -23.18 11.30 51.33
N GLU A 42 -23.80 10.40 52.10
CA GLU A 42 -23.21 9.15 52.63
C GLU A 42 -23.05 8.08 51.50
N PHE A 43 -22.18 7.06 51.55
CA PHE A 43 -22.07 6.03 52.60
C PHE A 43 -20.69 5.36 52.70
N SER A 44 -20.46 4.63 53.80
CA SER A 44 -19.15 4.09 54.20
C SER A 44 -19.12 2.58 54.49
N PHE A 45 -18.11 1.91 53.93
CA PHE A 45 -17.31 0.79 54.50
C PHE A 45 -17.93 -0.48 55.12
N SER A 46 -17.35 -1.62 54.72
CA SER A 46 -17.13 -2.86 55.52
C SER A 46 -18.35 -3.73 55.90
N SER A 47 -18.24 -5.01 56.28
CA SER A 47 -17.31 -6.11 55.93
C SER A 47 -17.84 -7.45 56.54
N SER A 48 -17.19 -8.59 56.20
CA SER A 48 -17.23 -9.90 56.88
C SER A 48 -18.39 -10.89 56.61
N THR A 49 -18.00 -12.15 56.32
CA THR A 49 -18.55 -13.48 56.77
C THR A 49 -20.07 -13.67 56.98
N THR A 50 -20.74 -14.78 56.57
CA THR A 50 -20.40 -16.11 55.99
C THR A 50 -21.74 -16.81 55.60
N ALA A 51 -21.90 -17.89 54.82
CA ALA A 51 -21.08 -18.80 53.98
C ALA A 51 -22.06 -19.44 52.93
N ALA A 52 -22.02 -20.66 52.37
CA ALA A 52 -21.17 -21.86 52.42
C ALA A 52 -21.38 -22.75 51.17
N ALA A 53 -20.38 -23.58 50.82
CA ALA A 53 -20.39 -24.60 49.73
C ALA A 53 -20.58 -24.05 48.29
N ASN A 54 -20.08 -24.68 47.20
CA ASN A 54 -19.42 -25.99 47.04
C ASN A 54 -18.43 -25.95 45.84
N ARG A 55 -17.38 -26.79 45.85
CA ARG A 55 -16.54 -27.35 44.74
C ARG A 55 -16.41 -26.60 43.38
N ALA A 56 -15.24 -26.51 42.72
CA ALA A 56 -13.87 -26.95 43.04
C ALA A 56 -12.85 -26.28 42.08
N GLY A 57 -11.56 -26.23 42.45
CA GLY A 57 -10.50 -25.73 41.56
C GLY A 57 -9.11 -25.64 42.21
N SER A 58 -8.25 -26.64 41.99
CA SER A 58 -6.82 -26.65 42.31
C SER A 58 -5.96 -26.52 41.04
N GLY A 59 -4.70 -26.08 41.06
CA GLY A 59 -3.92 -25.66 42.24
C GLY A 59 -2.39 -25.72 42.09
N ARG A 60 -1.82 -25.06 41.05
CA ARG A 60 -0.38 -24.69 40.91
C ARG A 60 0.69 -25.81 40.77
N ASN A 61 1.88 -25.33 40.37
CA ASN A 61 3.20 -26.00 40.28
C ASN A 61 3.35 -26.99 39.10
N GLY A 62 4.53 -27.13 38.47
CA GLY A 62 5.80 -26.40 38.63
C GLY A 62 6.89 -26.90 37.64
N LEU A 63 7.93 -26.10 37.41
CA LEU A 63 9.02 -26.42 36.46
C LEU A 63 9.94 -27.57 36.95
N PRO A 64 10.28 -28.54 36.09
CA PRO A 64 11.48 -29.38 36.22
C PRO A 64 12.73 -28.72 35.61
N LYS A 65 13.92 -29.15 36.04
CA LYS A 65 15.22 -28.65 35.55
C LYS A 65 15.81 -29.52 34.44
N ILE A 66 16.75 -28.95 33.67
CA ILE A 66 17.70 -29.69 32.85
C ILE A 66 18.68 -30.46 33.76
N GLN A 67 18.93 -31.73 33.46
CA GLN A 67 20.20 -32.40 33.80
C GLN A 67 20.52 -33.49 32.77
N THR A 68 21.80 -33.62 32.45
CA THR A 68 22.36 -34.60 31.50
C THR A 68 22.86 -35.83 32.23
N GLN A 69 22.85 -37.00 31.56
CA GLN A 69 23.85 -38.03 31.89
C GLN A 69 24.09 -39.04 30.75
N ASP A 70 25.36 -39.44 30.66
CA ASP A 70 25.86 -40.56 29.89
C ASP A 70 25.63 -41.91 30.61
N SER A 71 25.99 -43.00 29.93
CA SER A 71 26.40 -44.30 30.52
C SER A 71 25.36 -45.22 31.21
N ALA A 72 24.68 -46.01 30.37
CA ALA A 72 24.79 -47.48 30.31
C ALA A 72 24.28 -48.44 31.44
N LYS A 73 23.42 -49.37 30.97
CA LYS A 73 23.40 -50.85 31.19
C LYS A 73 22.64 -51.52 32.37
N LYS A 74 21.82 -52.51 31.95
CA LYS A 74 21.18 -53.66 32.65
C LYS A 74 20.00 -53.31 33.58
N LEU A 75 18.82 -53.96 33.56
CA LEU A 75 18.27 -55.30 33.19
C LEU A 75 18.06 -56.27 34.37
N SER A 76 17.05 -57.15 34.22
CA SER A 76 16.56 -58.24 35.10
C SER A 76 15.74 -57.80 36.35
N ASP A 77 14.63 -58.46 36.74
CA ASP A 77 13.76 -59.43 36.02
C ASP A 77 12.37 -59.66 36.67
N ALA A 78 11.51 -60.43 35.98
CA ALA A 78 10.23 -61.05 36.40
C ALA A 78 9.02 -60.11 36.77
N ALA A 79 7.78 -60.19 36.24
CA ALA A 79 6.97 -61.12 35.41
C ALA A 79 5.92 -61.99 36.14
N ALA A 80 4.62 -61.82 35.81
CA ALA A 80 3.56 -62.85 35.86
C ALA A 80 2.20 -62.37 35.28
N ARG A 81 1.55 -63.19 34.41
CA ARG A 81 0.12 -63.15 33.96
C ARG A 81 -0.36 -61.89 33.19
N GLY A 82 -0.90 -61.94 31.97
CA GLY A 82 -1.14 -63.02 31.00
C GLY A 82 -2.44 -63.84 31.22
N ALA A 83 -3.27 -64.14 30.20
CA ALA A 83 -3.32 -63.67 28.80
C ALA A 83 -4.66 -64.07 28.11
N ALA A 84 -4.83 -63.64 26.85
CA ALA A 84 -5.75 -64.13 25.78
C ALA A 84 -7.07 -63.35 25.51
N ALA A 85 -7.55 -63.22 24.27
CA ALA A 85 -6.87 -63.27 22.95
C ALA A 85 -7.81 -62.71 21.85
N GLY A 86 -7.25 -62.09 20.81
CA GLY A 86 -7.99 -61.60 19.65
C GLY A 86 -7.15 -60.58 18.89
N ALA A 87 -6.50 -61.00 17.80
CA ALA A 87 -5.46 -60.23 17.11
C ALA A 87 -5.72 -60.15 15.60
N GLU A 88 -5.31 -59.02 15.02
CA GLU A 88 -4.60 -58.99 13.73
C GLU A 88 -3.41 -58.03 13.88
N ASP A 89 -2.32 -58.27 13.14
CA ASP A 89 -0.98 -57.83 13.53
C ASP A 89 -0.54 -56.44 13.05
N LEU A 90 0.35 -55.81 13.83
CA LEU A 90 1.18 -54.67 13.45
C LEU A 90 2.64 -55.12 13.31
N CYS A 91 3.09 -55.38 12.07
CA CYS A 91 4.51 -55.63 11.80
C CYS A 91 5.31 -54.33 11.79
N TYR A 92 6.28 -54.22 12.71
CA TYR A 92 7.43 -53.32 12.59
C TYR A 92 8.65 -54.15 12.19
N ASP A 93 9.32 -53.78 11.11
CA ASP A 93 10.60 -54.36 10.68
C ASP A 93 11.67 -53.27 10.72
N ASP A 94 12.70 -53.49 11.53
CA ASP A 94 13.79 -52.55 11.79
C ASP A 94 15.13 -53.07 11.21
N SER A 95 15.05 -53.79 10.08
CA SER A 95 16.22 -54.35 9.37
C SER A 95 16.69 -53.49 8.20
N ALA A 96 17.71 -52.66 8.45
CA ALA A 96 18.45 -51.94 7.41
C ALA A 96 19.95 -51.91 7.71
N THR A 97 20.77 -52.47 6.82
CA THR A 97 22.24 -52.43 6.93
C THR A 97 22.79 -51.02 6.65
N PRO A 98 23.92 -50.61 7.28
CA PRO A 98 24.47 -49.26 7.09
C PRO A 98 24.99 -49.05 5.66
N VAL A 99 24.40 -48.09 4.94
CA VAL A 99 24.84 -47.72 3.59
C VAL A 99 25.99 -46.71 3.67
N LYS A 100 27.11 -47.00 3.01
CA LYS A 100 28.18 -46.02 2.77
C LYS A 100 27.98 -45.35 1.41
N ALA A 101 27.67 -44.05 1.41
CA ALA A 101 27.84 -43.18 0.26
C ALA A 101 29.21 -42.47 0.35
N GLN A 102 29.87 -42.21 -0.78
CA GLN A 102 31.13 -41.45 -0.84
C GLN A 102 30.93 -40.02 -1.35
N THR A 103 29.74 -39.68 -1.85
CA THR A 103 29.39 -38.34 -2.36
C THR A 103 28.01 -37.88 -1.87
N LEU A 104 27.74 -36.57 -1.90
CA LEU A 104 26.41 -36.03 -1.55
C LEU A 104 25.32 -36.48 -2.54
N ASP A 105 25.64 -36.58 -3.82
CA ASP A 105 24.66 -36.91 -4.85
C ASP A 105 24.15 -38.36 -4.74
N GLU A 106 25.02 -39.31 -4.33
CA GLU A 106 24.58 -40.66 -3.95
C GLU A 106 23.54 -40.63 -2.83
N LEU A 107 23.80 -39.86 -1.76
CA LEU A 107 22.90 -39.74 -0.62
C LEU A 107 21.53 -39.16 -1.02
N HIS A 108 21.53 -38.10 -1.85
CA HIS A 108 20.30 -37.52 -2.40
C HIS A 108 19.56 -38.45 -3.37
N SER A 109 20.26 -39.35 -4.08
CA SER A 109 19.63 -40.34 -4.95
C SER A 109 18.84 -41.41 -4.17
N LEU A 110 19.36 -41.82 -3.01
CA LEU A 110 18.76 -42.85 -2.15
C LEU A 110 17.52 -42.32 -1.40
N GLN A 111 17.57 -41.09 -0.90
CA GLN A 111 16.43 -40.47 -0.19
C GLN A 111 15.20 -40.29 -1.08
N LYS A 112 15.38 -40.05 -2.40
CA LYS A 112 14.27 -39.86 -3.36
C LYS A 112 13.37 -41.09 -3.60
N LYS A 113 13.71 -42.28 -3.09
CA LYS A 113 12.96 -43.53 -3.33
C LYS A 113 12.03 -43.98 -2.20
N ARG A 114 11.85 -43.20 -1.12
CA ARG A 114 11.12 -43.65 0.10
C ARG A 114 9.97 -42.74 0.58
N SER A 115 9.43 -41.87 -0.28
CA SER A 115 8.38 -40.90 0.11
C SER A 115 7.07 -41.06 -0.68
N THR A 116 6.23 -42.02 -0.27
CA THR A 116 4.80 -42.12 -0.65
C THR A 116 3.99 -42.54 0.58
N PRO A 117 3.13 -41.68 1.17
CA PRO A 117 2.31 -42.05 2.31
C PRO A 117 1.20 -43.05 1.97
N SER A 118 0.86 -43.93 2.90
CA SER A 118 -0.16 -44.97 2.72
C SER A 118 -1.09 -45.11 3.94
N THR A 119 -2.27 -44.50 3.89
CA THR A 119 -3.44 -44.86 4.74
C THR A 119 -4.72 -44.24 4.15
N PRO A 120 -5.88 -44.93 4.19
CA PRO A 120 -7.13 -44.42 3.62
C PRO A 120 -7.99 -43.66 4.63
N ILE A 121 -8.80 -42.71 4.15
CA ILE A 121 -9.95 -42.14 4.89
C ILE A 121 -11.16 -42.16 3.95
N THR A 122 -12.29 -42.66 4.45
CA THR A 122 -13.58 -42.72 3.74
C THR A 122 -14.40 -41.45 3.93
N ALA A 123 -15.24 -41.11 2.93
CA ALA A 123 -16.16 -39.98 3.00
C ALA A 123 -17.49 -40.29 2.30
N PRO A 124 -18.65 -39.93 2.90
CA PRO A 124 -19.92 -39.80 2.20
C PRO A 124 -20.08 -38.36 1.65
N ALA A 125 -20.76 -38.21 0.52
CA ALA A 125 -20.87 -36.93 -0.20
C ALA A 125 -22.25 -36.26 -0.05
N ALA A 126 -22.30 -34.92 -0.03
CA ALA A 126 -23.52 -34.14 -0.28
C ALA A 126 -23.22 -32.70 -0.79
N ALA A 127 -23.83 -32.37 -1.94
CA ALA A 127 -24.26 -31.06 -2.47
C ALA A 127 -23.53 -29.73 -2.13
N GLY A 128 -23.40 -28.86 -3.15
CA GLY A 128 -23.36 -27.39 -2.95
C GLY A 128 -22.38 -26.64 -3.86
N ASN A 129 -22.84 -26.18 -5.03
CA ASN A 129 -22.04 -25.33 -5.93
C ASN A 129 -21.84 -23.92 -5.32
N GLN A 130 -20.59 -23.45 -5.18
CA GLN A 130 -20.27 -22.12 -4.61
C GLN A 130 -19.31 -21.32 -5.50
N GLY A 131 -19.55 -20.02 -5.62
CA GLY A 131 -18.77 -19.12 -6.47
C GLY A 131 -17.41 -18.74 -5.86
N ALA A 132 -16.39 -18.60 -6.72
CA ALA A 132 -15.03 -18.32 -6.30
C ALA A 132 -14.88 -16.95 -5.61
N PHE A 133 -14.42 -16.97 -4.36
CA PHE A 133 -13.16 -16.34 -3.90
C PHE A 133 -12.97 -16.55 -2.38
N PHE A 134 -12.70 -17.79 -1.97
CA PHE A 134 -12.04 -18.18 -0.70
C PHE A 134 -11.84 -19.71 -0.69
N THR A 135 -11.14 -20.25 -1.69
CA THR A 135 -10.71 -21.66 -1.68
C THR A 135 -9.60 -21.85 -0.64
N ALA A 136 -9.76 -22.84 0.24
CA ALA A 136 -8.63 -23.39 0.98
C ALA A 136 -7.70 -24.07 -0.05
N MET A 137 -6.51 -23.51 -0.25
CA MET A 137 -5.55 -24.02 -1.24
C MET A 137 -5.17 -25.46 -0.94
N SER A 138 -5.06 -26.29 -1.98
CA SER A 138 -4.56 -27.66 -1.82
C SER A 138 -3.10 -27.66 -1.38
N GLU A 139 -2.65 -28.75 -0.75
CA GLU A 139 -1.26 -28.88 -0.34
C GLU A 139 -0.30 -28.94 -1.55
N GLU A 140 -0.76 -29.49 -2.68
CA GLU A 140 -0.05 -29.46 -3.97
C GLU A 140 0.07 -28.05 -4.55
N GLU A 141 -0.97 -27.22 -4.47
CA GLU A 141 -0.90 -25.82 -4.90
C GLU A 141 0.00 -24.99 -3.99
N ARG A 142 -0.03 -25.27 -2.67
CA ARG A 142 0.91 -24.68 -1.70
C ARG A 142 2.35 -25.06 -2.03
N GLN A 143 2.63 -26.34 -2.30
CA GLN A 143 3.96 -26.79 -2.75
C GLN A 143 4.37 -26.17 -4.10
N ARG A 144 3.45 -26.06 -5.07
CA ARG A 144 3.73 -25.36 -6.34
C ARG A 144 4.09 -23.89 -6.14
N GLN A 145 3.34 -23.14 -5.33
CA GLN A 145 3.68 -21.76 -5.00
C GLN A 145 4.98 -21.66 -4.19
N GLN A 146 5.26 -22.61 -3.31
CA GLN A 146 6.51 -22.68 -2.54
C GLN A 146 7.71 -22.92 -3.48
N LEU A 147 7.59 -23.83 -4.46
CA LEU A 147 8.60 -24.08 -5.49
C LEU A 147 8.78 -22.88 -6.43
N GLN A 148 7.70 -22.22 -6.84
CA GLN A 148 7.77 -20.97 -7.62
C GLN A 148 8.43 -19.84 -6.81
N SER A 149 8.11 -19.72 -5.52
CA SER A 149 8.72 -18.75 -4.60
C SER A 149 10.21 -19.02 -4.38
N ILE A 150 10.62 -20.29 -4.24
CA ILE A 150 12.03 -20.70 -4.17
C ILE A 150 12.73 -20.40 -5.50
N SER A 151 12.12 -20.72 -6.64
CA SER A 151 12.64 -20.40 -7.98
C SER A 151 12.85 -18.90 -8.17
N ALA A 152 11.87 -18.07 -7.81
CA ALA A 152 11.99 -16.61 -7.83
C ALA A 152 13.06 -16.09 -6.86
N SER A 153 13.21 -16.70 -5.68
CA SER A 153 14.25 -16.34 -4.70
C SER A 153 15.65 -16.66 -5.22
N LEU A 154 15.83 -17.84 -5.84
CA LEU A 154 17.10 -18.24 -6.44
C LEU A 154 17.42 -17.39 -7.68
N ALA A 155 16.44 -17.11 -8.54
CA ALA A 155 16.60 -16.18 -9.67
C ALA A 155 16.91 -14.74 -9.22
N SER A 156 16.52 -14.34 -8.01
CA SER A 156 16.92 -13.06 -7.39
C SER A 156 18.35 -13.08 -6.82
N LEU A 157 18.96 -14.26 -6.65
CA LEU A 157 20.31 -14.44 -6.12
C LEU A 157 21.35 -14.81 -7.19
N THR A 158 20.93 -15.35 -8.34
CA THR A 158 21.83 -15.85 -9.40
C THR A 158 21.82 -15.04 -10.70
N ARG A 159 20.98 -14.00 -10.84
CA ARG A 159 20.96 -13.16 -12.06
C ARG A 159 22.07 -12.10 -12.04
N GLU A 160 23.18 -12.40 -12.70
CA GLU A 160 24.06 -11.37 -13.27
C GLU A 160 23.35 -10.56 -14.39
N THR A 161 22.28 -11.11 -14.97
CA THR A 161 21.46 -10.49 -16.03
C THR A 161 19.98 -10.40 -15.65
N GLY A 162 19.61 -9.33 -14.95
CA GLY A 162 18.21 -8.91 -14.79
C GLY A 162 17.56 -8.47 -16.12
N PRO A 163 16.31 -7.99 -16.11
CA PRO A 163 15.74 -7.28 -17.26
C PRO A 163 16.66 -6.11 -17.65
N LYS A 164 16.99 -5.95 -18.93
CA LYS A 164 17.76 -4.79 -19.43
C LYS A 164 16.76 -3.70 -19.84
N VAL A 165 16.91 -2.48 -19.32
CA VAL A 165 16.20 -1.28 -19.84
C VAL A 165 16.82 -0.74 -21.14
N VAL A 166 17.72 -1.52 -21.75
CA VAL A 166 18.66 -1.12 -22.79
C VAL A 166 18.64 -2.19 -23.90
N LYS A 167 18.39 -1.77 -25.14
CA LYS A 167 18.13 -2.64 -26.29
C LYS A 167 19.42 -3.05 -27.04
N GLY A 168 20.33 -3.73 -26.35
CA GLY A 168 21.63 -4.17 -26.89
C GLY A 168 22.28 -5.33 -26.13
N ASP A 169 23.30 -5.97 -26.73
CA ASP A 169 24.03 -7.10 -26.11
C ASP A 169 25.57 -6.93 -26.14
N PRO A 170 26.24 -6.80 -24.98
CA PRO A 170 27.68 -6.59 -24.90
C PRO A 170 28.45 -7.82 -24.39
N ALA A 171 29.12 -8.57 -25.28
CA ALA A 171 29.83 -9.81 -24.91
C ALA A 171 31.26 -9.91 -25.49
N ARG A 172 32.24 -9.20 -24.90
CA ARG A 172 33.68 -9.58 -25.00
C ARG A 172 34.63 -8.83 -24.06
N ARG A 173 35.32 -9.56 -23.16
CA ARG A 173 36.78 -9.47 -22.89
C ARG A 173 37.26 -10.58 -21.94
N SER A 174 38.58 -10.71 -21.79
CA SER A 174 39.28 -11.91 -21.30
C SER A 174 39.93 -11.76 -19.91
N THR A 175 40.28 -12.90 -19.31
CA THR A 175 41.13 -13.07 -18.11
C THR A 175 42.61 -12.70 -18.42
N ALA A 176 43.59 -12.63 -17.49
CA ALA A 176 43.75 -12.96 -16.05
C ALA A 176 44.90 -12.04 -15.46
N PRO A 177 45.62 -12.35 -14.35
CA PRO A 177 45.34 -13.10 -13.12
C PRO A 177 45.63 -12.23 -11.83
N LYS A 178 45.74 -12.86 -10.64
CA LYS A 178 46.05 -12.21 -9.34
C LYS A 178 47.54 -12.30 -8.93
N VAL A 179 47.96 -11.41 -8.02
CA VAL A 179 49.10 -11.57 -7.09
C VAL A 179 48.63 -11.13 -5.68
N GLY A 180 49.20 -11.65 -4.60
CA GLY A 180 48.80 -11.35 -3.21
C GLY A 180 49.96 -10.96 -2.29
N HIS A 181 49.66 -10.60 -1.04
CA HIS A 181 50.62 -10.27 0.02
C HIS A 181 50.22 -10.87 1.38
N VAL A 182 51.13 -10.77 2.36
CA VAL A 182 51.20 -11.62 3.57
C VAL A 182 50.62 -10.94 4.81
N GLU A 183 50.17 -11.75 5.77
CA GLU A 183 49.59 -11.33 7.06
C GLU A 183 50.63 -10.82 8.08
N HIS A 184 50.18 -9.93 8.97
CA HIS A 184 50.82 -9.66 10.26
C HIS A 184 49.74 -9.60 11.35
N TYR A 185 50.04 -10.08 12.56
CA TYR A 185 49.04 -10.44 13.57
C TYR A 185 49.41 -9.91 14.96
N ALA A 186 48.62 -8.97 15.51
CA ALA A 186 48.46 -8.62 16.94
C ALA A 186 47.68 -7.29 17.10
N PRO A 187 47.04 -7.00 18.26
CA PRO A 187 46.53 -7.89 19.30
C PRO A 187 44.97 -7.85 19.37
N SER A 188 44.35 -8.81 20.07
CA SER A 188 42.89 -8.92 20.15
C SER A 188 42.25 -7.90 21.12
N ILE A 189 41.63 -6.85 20.58
CA ILE A 189 40.50 -6.17 21.23
C ILE A 189 39.22 -6.91 20.82
N SER A 190 38.29 -7.15 21.73
CA SER A 190 36.98 -7.75 21.42
C SER A 190 36.04 -6.73 20.76
N VAL A 191 36.39 -6.32 19.55
CA VAL A 191 35.54 -5.61 18.60
C VAL A 191 35.15 -6.63 17.54
N THR A 192 33.86 -6.88 17.32
CA THR A 192 33.43 -7.74 16.20
C THR A 192 33.71 -7.02 14.88
N ASP A 193 34.20 -7.70 13.85
CA ASP A 193 34.62 -7.06 12.59
C ASP A 193 33.51 -6.22 11.93
N SER A 194 32.25 -6.60 12.16
CA SER A 194 31.05 -5.81 11.80
C SER A 194 31.09 -4.36 12.29
N SER A 195 31.65 -4.11 13.48
CA SER A 195 31.77 -2.78 14.10
C SER A 195 33.03 -2.01 13.68
N LEU A 196 33.88 -2.56 12.80
CA LEU A 196 34.97 -1.83 12.14
C LEU A 196 34.54 -1.23 10.79
N LYS A 197 33.39 -1.62 10.24
CA LYS A 197 32.84 -1.02 9.01
C LYS A 197 32.02 0.23 9.35
N PHE A 198 32.45 1.39 8.84
CA PHE A 198 31.70 2.64 8.98
C PHE A 198 30.77 2.87 7.78
N THR A 199 29.46 2.88 8.01
CA THR A 199 28.46 3.28 7.01
C THR A 199 28.37 4.80 6.92
N HIS A 200 28.61 5.36 5.73
CA HIS A 200 28.46 6.79 5.47
C HIS A 200 26.98 7.18 5.37
N VAL A 201 26.46 7.91 6.36
CA VAL A 201 25.08 8.44 6.32
C VAL A 201 25.05 9.75 5.53
N LEU A 202 24.30 9.75 4.42
CA LEU A 202 24.20 10.87 3.47
C LEU A 202 22.84 11.55 3.63
N TYR A 203 22.82 12.68 4.34
CA TYR A 203 21.61 13.43 4.67
C TYR A 203 21.23 14.44 3.58
N ASN A 204 19.95 14.48 3.22
CA ASN A 204 19.28 15.56 2.46
C ASN A 204 20.03 16.01 1.19
N LEU A 205 20.65 15.05 0.49
CA LEU A 205 21.42 15.31 -0.73
C LEU A 205 20.55 15.98 -1.80
N SER A 206 21.15 16.89 -2.56
CA SER A 206 20.52 17.50 -3.73
C SER A 206 20.26 16.48 -4.85
N PRO A 207 19.33 16.77 -5.78
CA PRO A 207 19.13 15.93 -6.97
C PRO A 207 20.40 15.67 -7.77
N ALA A 208 21.32 16.65 -7.88
CA ALA A 208 22.59 16.47 -8.58
C ALA A 208 23.48 15.43 -7.90
N GLU A 209 23.66 15.52 -6.59
CA GLU A 209 24.39 14.51 -5.82
C GLU A 209 23.71 13.14 -5.88
N LEU A 210 22.38 13.08 -5.83
CA LEU A 210 21.65 11.81 -5.94
C LEU A 210 21.79 11.16 -7.32
N TYR A 211 21.87 11.95 -8.40
CA TYR A 211 22.25 11.47 -9.72
C TYR A 211 23.68 10.91 -9.74
N GLU A 212 24.66 11.63 -9.20
CA GLU A 212 26.04 11.11 -9.10
C GLU A 212 26.11 9.79 -8.33
N GLN A 213 25.41 9.71 -7.20
CA GLN A 213 25.37 8.53 -6.34
C GLN A 213 24.66 7.35 -7.01
N ALA A 214 23.58 7.59 -7.77
CA ALA A 214 22.88 6.57 -8.54
C ALA A 214 23.73 6.08 -9.73
N ILE A 215 24.18 6.97 -10.61
CA ILE A 215 24.90 6.60 -11.85
C ILE A 215 26.25 5.93 -11.56
N LYS A 216 26.96 6.35 -10.50
CA LYS A 216 28.29 5.80 -10.17
C LYS A 216 28.25 4.49 -9.38
N TYR A 217 27.17 4.18 -8.67
CA TYR A 217 27.12 3.04 -7.73
C TYR A 217 25.92 2.10 -7.90
N GLU A 218 24.82 2.52 -8.53
CA GLU A 218 23.65 1.66 -8.78
C GLU A 218 23.63 1.13 -10.21
N LYS A 219 24.10 -0.11 -10.38
CA LYS A 219 23.98 -0.85 -11.64
C LYS A 219 22.52 -0.86 -12.12
N GLY A 220 22.29 -0.42 -13.36
CA GLY A 220 20.95 -0.33 -13.95
C GLY A 220 20.29 1.05 -13.85
N SER A 221 20.95 2.04 -13.26
CA SER A 221 20.52 3.45 -13.31
C SER A 221 21.21 4.19 -14.46
N PHE A 222 20.45 5.01 -15.20
CA PHE A 222 20.89 5.70 -16.41
C PHE A 222 20.25 7.10 -16.53
N ILE A 223 20.84 7.96 -17.36
CA ILE A 223 20.25 9.26 -17.74
C ILE A 223 19.60 9.10 -19.13
N THR A 224 18.37 9.58 -19.29
CA THR A 224 17.63 9.58 -20.58
C THR A 224 17.95 10.81 -21.44
N SER A 225 17.44 10.84 -22.67
CA SER A 225 17.54 11.99 -23.59
C SER A 225 17.04 13.32 -23.01
N THR A 226 16.09 13.28 -22.07
CA THR A 226 15.53 14.47 -21.39
C THR A 226 16.27 14.83 -20.09
N GLY A 227 17.28 14.03 -19.71
CA GLY A 227 17.99 14.19 -18.44
C GLY A 227 17.34 13.48 -17.25
N ALA A 228 16.22 12.78 -17.40
CA ALA A 228 15.58 12.04 -16.30
C ALA A 228 16.42 10.80 -15.89
N LEU A 229 16.34 10.41 -14.61
CA LEU A 229 17.03 9.24 -14.06
C LEU A 229 16.18 7.98 -14.26
N ALA A 230 16.48 7.18 -15.28
CA ALA A 230 15.83 5.89 -15.51
C ALA A 230 16.46 4.78 -14.67
N THR A 231 15.64 3.93 -14.02
CA THR A 231 16.11 2.79 -13.22
C THR A 231 15.06 1.68 -13.08
N LEU A 232 15.43 0.59 -12.43
CA LEU A 232 14.59 -0.60 -12.19
C LEU A 232 14.22 -0.78 -10.72
N SER A 233 12.98 -1.19 -10.46
CA SER A 233 12.48 -1.65 -9.16
C SER A 233 12.73 -3.16 -8.88
N GLY A 234 13.44 -3.85 -9.78
CA GLY A 234 13.78 -5.26 -9.66
C GLY A 234 12.58 -6.19 -9.95
N ALA A 235 12.41 -7.24 -9.14
CA ALA A 235 11.38 -8.27 -9.36
C ALA A 235 9.94 -7.84 -9.01
N LYS A 236 9.76 -6.69 -8.36
CA LYS A 236 8.45 -6.12 -8.01
C LYS A 236 8.30 -4.78 -8.76
N THR A 237 7.58 -4.78 -9.89
CA THR A 237 7.26 -3.58 -10.71
C THR A 237 5.95 -2.91 -10.29
N GLY A 238 5.49 -3.19 -9.08
CA GLY A 238 4.24 -2.72 -8.49
C GLY A 238 4.15 -3.10 -7.02
N ARG A 239 3.08 -2.65 -6.36
CA ARG A 239 2.83 -2.91 -4.93
C ARG A 239 2.61 -4.39 -4.64
N SER A 240 2.85 -4.79 -3.40
CA SER A 240 2.66 -6.15 -2.90
C SER A 240 1.61 -6.22 -1.77
N PRO A 241 0.29 -6.02 -2.03
CA PRO A 241 -0.71 -5.90 -0.96
C PRO A 241 -0.81 -7.13 -0.04
N ARG A 242 -0.53 -8.33 -0.56
CA ARG A 242 -0.50 -9.58 0.23
C ARG A 242 0.68 -9.67 1.20
N ASP A 243 1.71 -8.83 1.01
CA ASP A 243 2.91 -8.74 1.84
C ASP A 243 2.88 -7.50 2.76
N LYS A 244 1.83 -6.66 2.72
CA LYS A 244 1.58 -5.59 3.72
C LYS A 244 1.25 -6.22 5.08
N ARG A 245 1.80 -5.69 6.16
CA ARG A 245 1.43 -6.04 7.54
C ARG A 245 1.25 -4.78 8.39
N VAL A 246 0.40 -4.86 9.40
CA VAL A 246 0.19 -3.80 10.39
C VAL A 246 0.22 -4.44 11.77
N VAL A 247 1.02 -3.89 12.69
CA VAL A 247 1.06 -4.38 14.07
C VAL A 247 -0.29 -4.15 14.75
N ARG A 248 -0.82 -5.22 15.35
CA ARG A 248 -2.04 -5.19 16.17
C ARG A 248 -1.65 -5.08 17.64
N ASP A 249 -1.96 -3.94 18.23
CA ASP A 249 -1.65 -3.57 19.62
C ASP A 249 -2.80 -2.75 20.22
N ASP A 250 -2.68 -2.34 21.49
CA ASP A 250 -3.66 -1.52 22.21
C ASP A 250 -4.00 -0.18 21.50
N THR A 251 -3.13 0.30 20.60
CA THR A 251 -3.29 1.55 19.84
C THR A 251 -4.05 1.31 18.51
N THR A 252 -4.03 0.09 17.98
CA THR A 252 -4.57 -0.24 16.65
C THR A 252 -5.74 -1.22 16.64
N GLU A 253 -5.93 -2.03 17.70
CA GLU A 253 -6.99 -3.05 17.75
C GLU A 253 -8.40 -2.44 17.62
N GLY A 254 -8.70 -1.37 18.35
CA GLY A 254 -10.03 -0.75 18.36
C GLY A 254 -10.32 0.22 17.22
N ASP A 255 -9.30 0.83 16.62
CA ASP A 255 -9.45 1.87 15.58
C ASP A 255 -9.37 1.32 14.15
N LEU A 256 -8.56 0.28 13.91
CA LEU A 256 -8.33 -0.22 12.56
C LEU A 256 -9.42 -1.22 12.12
N TRP A 257 -9.68 -1.23 10.83
CA TRP A 257 -10.48 -2.29 10.22
C TRP A 257 -9.63 -3.55 10.05
N TRP A 258 -10.05 -4.64 10.68
CA TRP A 258 -9.43 -5.96 10.59
C TRP A 258 -10.36 -6.98 9.92
N GLY A 259 -9.80 -8.10 9.44
CA GLY A 259 -10.57 -9.24 8.95
C GLY A 259 -11.00 -9.15 7.47
N LYS A 260 -12.07 -9.89 7.13
CA LYS A 260 -12.49 -10.12 5.74
C LYS A 260 -12.81 -8.82 5.00
N GLY A 261 -12.10 -8.57 3.90
CA GLY A 261 -12.24 -7.38 3.05
C GLY A 261 -11.27 -6.24 3.40
N SER A 262 -10.65 -6.27 4.58
CA SER A 262 -9.68 -5.25 4.99
C SER A 262 -8.34 -5.40 4.24
N PRO A 263 -7.63 -4.29 3.92
CA PRO A 263 -6.24 -4.33 3.50
C PRO A 263 -5.24 -4.58 4.64
N ASN A 264 -5.69 -4.57 5.89
CA ASN A 264 -4.82 -4.62 7.06
C ASN A 264 -4.71 -6.06 7.55
N ILE A 265 -3.59 -6.69 7.20
CA ILE A 265 -3.19 -8.02 7.67
C ILE A 265 -2.39 -7.82 8.96
N GLU A 266 -2.81 -8.47 10.04
CA GLU A 266 -2.23 -8.29 11.37
C GLU A 266 -0.81 -8.89 11.52
N MET A 267 -0.11 -8.45 12.56
CA MET A 267 1.22 -8.87 12.97
C MET A 267 1.43 -8.55 14.47
N ASP A 268 2.27 -9.32 15.17
CA ASP A 268 2.71 -9.02 16.54
C ASP A 268 3.96 -8.10 16.59
N GLU A 269 4.16 -7.33 17.68
CA GLU A 269 5.31 -6.40 17.77
C GLU A 269 6.66 -7.15 17.71
N HIS A 270 6.77 -8.36 18.25
CA HIS A 270 8.02 -9.12 18.22
C HIS A 270 8.47 -9.43 16.78
N THR A 271 7.53 -9.86 15.95
CA THR A 271 7.70 -10.13 14.51
C THR A 271 8.12 -8.86 13.77
N PHE A 272 7.46 -7.73 14.05
CA PHE A 272 7.85 -6.42 13.51
C PHE A 272 9.29 -6.07 13.90
N MET A 273 9.65 -6.25 15.17
CA MET A 273 10.99 -5.95 15.68
C MET A 273 12.07 -6.83 15.02
N VAL A 274 11.80 -8.12 14.76
CA VAL A 274 12.72 -9.01 14.01
C VAL A 274 12.95 -8.50 12.58
N ASN A 275 11.90 -8.07 11.87
CA ASN A 275 12.05 -7.51 10.52
C ASN A 275 12.73 -6.13 10.53
N ARG A 276 12.43 -5.29 11.53
CA ARG A 276 13.07 -3.99 11.77
C ARG A 276 14.56 -4.13 12.04
N GLU A 277 14.96 -5.06 12.90
CA GLU A 277 16.37 -5.36 13.21
C GLU A 277 17.11 -5.82 11.95
N ARG A 278 16.56 -6.80 11.21
CA ARG A 278 17.10 -7.23 9.90
C ARG A 278 17.26 -6.09 8.89
N ALA A 279 16.33 -5.14 8.85
CA ALA A 279 16.40 -3.99 7.96
C ALA A 279 17.50 -3.01 8.38
N VAL A 280 17.63 -2.73 9.68
CA VAL A 280 18.68 -1.87 10.25
C VAL A 280 20.06 -2.50 10.10
N ASP A 281 20.21 -3.80 10.38
CA ASP A 281 21.46 -4.55 10.17
C ASP A 281 21.90 -4.53 8.70
N TYR A 282 20.97 -4.75 7.77
CA TYR A 282 21.26 -4.62 6.35
C TYR A 282 21.75 -3.22 6.00
N LEU A 283 21.04 -2.17 6.44
CA LEU A 283 21.42 -0.77 6.19
C LEU A 283 22.80 -0.44 6.78
N ASN A 284 23.11 -0.92 7.99
CA ASN A 284 24.42 -0.80 8.64
C ASN A 284 25.50 -1.70 8.01
N SER A 285 25.15 -2.67 7.17
CA SER A 285 26.13 -3.48 6.42
C SER A 285 26.62 -2.80 5.13
N LEU A 286 25.94 -1.73 4.70
CA LEU A 286 26.28 -0.98 3.48
C LEU A 286 27.44 0.00 3.72
N ASP A 287 28.13 0.36 2.64
CA ASP A 287 29.17 1.40 2.67
C ASP A 287 28.58 2.80 2.95
N LYS A 288 27.30 2.98 2.60
CA LYS A 288 26.55 4.23 2.76
C LYS A 288 25.04 3.97 2.80
N VAL A 289 24.30 4.91 3.40
CA VAL A 289 22.84 4.98 3.35
C VAL A 289 22.39 6.41 3.11
N PHE A 290 21.21 6.59 2.53
CA PHE A 290 20.62 7.89 2.24
C PHE A 290 19.54 8.20 3.27
N VAL A 291 19.49 9.43 3.76
CA VAL A 291 18.50 9.88 4.74
C VAL A 291 17.87 11.20 4.29
N ASN A 292 16.54 11.23 4.19
CA ASN A 292 15.79 12.41 3.79
C ASN A 292 14.77 12.77 4.87
N ASP A 293 14.85 14.00 5.36
CA ASP A 293 13.90 14.63 6.26
C ASP A 293 12.98 15.54 5.43
N GLN A 294 11.68 15.25 5.45
CA GLN A 294 10.67 15.89 4.61
C GLN A 294 9.36 16.09 5.40
N PHE A 295 8.40 16.80 4.82
CA PHE A 295 7.04 16.89 5.33
C PHE A 295 6.03 16.17 4.43
N LEU A 296 4.92 15.76 5.04
CA LEU A 296 3.65 15.49 4.36
C LEU A 296 2.63 16.54 4.77
N ASN A 297 1.60 16.72 3.92
CA ASN A 297 0.50 17.67 4.06
C ASN A 297 0.92 19.15 3.95
N TRP A 298 0.41 19.85 2.93
CA TRP A 298 0.70 21.27 2.72
C TRP A 298 0.00 22.21 3.71
N ASP A 299 -1.02 21.75 4.44
CA ASP A 299 -1.67 22.49 5.53
C ASP A 299 -0.69 22.61 6.72
N PRO A 300 -0.17 23.81 7.05
CA PRO A 300 0.92 23.98 8.02
C PRO A 300 0.52 23.59 9.44
N GLU A 301 -0.76 23.69 9.80
CA GLU A 301 -1.27 23.28 11.12
C GLU A 301 -1.32 21.74 11.27
N HIS A 302 -1.25 21.02 10.15
CA HIS A 302 -1.52 19.59 10.07
C HIS A 302 -0.42 18.80 9.35
N ARG A 303 0.75 19.41 9.14
CA ARG A 303 1.98 18.77 8.67
C ARG A 303 2.36 17.54 9.51
N ILE A 304 3.01 16.58 8.86
CA ILE A 304 3.65 15.41 9.50
C ILE A 304 5.11 15.38 9.05
N LYS A 305 6.05 15.33 9.99
CA LYS A 305 7.49 15.18 9.68
C LYS A 305 7.83 13.72 9.41
N VAL A 306 8.43 13.44 8.26
CA VAL A 306 8.84 12.08 7.87
C VAL A 306 10.35 12.00 7.66
N ARG A 307 10.95 10.94 8.23
CA ARG A 307 12.34 10.56 7.94
C ARG A 307 12.35 9.28 7.10
N ILE A 308 12.96 9.34 5.93
CA ILE A 308 13.16 8.18 5.07
C ILE A 308 14.64 7.78 5.16
N VAL A 309 14.91 6.52 5.49
CA VAL A 309 16.24 5.90 5.40
C VAL A 309 16.20 4.88 4.28
N SER A 310 17.06 4.99 3.26
CA SER A 310 17.08 4.07 2.12
C SER A 310 18.48 3.59 1.73
N ALA A 311 18.54 2.35 1.22
CA ALA A 311 19.75 1.76 0.64
C ALA A 311 20.14 2.38 -0.72
N ARG A 312 19.18 2.95 -1.45
CA ARG A 312 19.36 3.50 -2.81
C ARG A 312 19.17 5.02 -2.85
N ALA A 313 20.01 5.69 -3.65
CA ALA A 313 19.91 7.11 -4.02
C ALA A 313 18.66 7.38 -4.85
N TYR A 314 18.25 6.43 -5.72
CA TYR A 314 16.98 6.56 -6.47
C TYR A 314 15.76 6.62 -5.54
N HIS A 315 15.75 5.83 -4.46
CA HIS A 315 14.68 5.89 -3.45
C HIS A 315 14.67 7.21 -2.68
N SER A 316 15.85 7.76 -2.38
CA SER A 316 16.01 9.11 -1.81
C SER A 316 15.48 10.20 -2.77
N LEU A 317 15.86 10.15 -4.05
CA LEU A 317 15.39 11.11 -5.06
C LEU A 317 13.88 11.01 -5.30
N PHE A 318 13.34 9.80 -5.32
CA PHE A 318 11.90 9.57 -5.38
C PHE A 318 11.19 10.24 -4.20
N MET A 319 11.66 10.06 -2.97
CA MET A 319 11.02 10.68 -1.80
C MET A 319 11.25 12.19 -1.70
N HIS A 320 12.38 12.71 -2.18
CA HIS A 320 12.61 14.14 -2.39
C HIS A 320 11.62 14.76 -3.40
N ASN A 321 11.16 13.98 -4.38
CA ASN A 321 10.15 14.42 -5.36
C ASN A 321 8.73 14.27 -4.80
N MET A 322 8.42 13.16 -4.11
CA MET A 322 7.05 12.85 -3.66
C MET A 322 6.66 13.48 -2.31
N CYS A 323 7.60 13.79 -1.42
CA CYS A 323 7.32 14.51 -0.18
C CYS A 323 7.56 16.02 -0.35
N ILE A 324 7.01 16.79 0.59
CA ILE A 324 7.19 18.24 0.64
C ILE A 324 8.58 18.52 1.19
N ARG A 325 9.42 19.17 0.39
CA ARG A 325 10.81 19.45 0.74
C ARG A 325 10.86 20.52 1.84
N ALA A 326 11.57 20.20 2.93
CA ALA A 326 11.89 21.15 3.97
C ALA A 326 12.91 22.19 3.46
N THR A 327 12.73 23.45 3.85
CA THR A 327 13.72 24.52 3.69
C THR A 327 14.96 24.26 4.57
N PRO A 328 16.11 24.92 4.32
CA PRO A 328 17.30 24.76 5.17
C PRO A 328 17.05 25.07 6.65
N GLU A 329 16.24 26.09 6.95
CA GLU A 329 15.86 26.44 8.32
C GLU A 329 14.96 25.38 8.97
N GLU A 330 14.00 24.81 8.24
CA GLU A 330 13.18 23.70 8.70
C GLU A 330 13.99 22.40 8.88
N LEU A 331 15.08 22.22 8.13
CA LEU A 331 16.01 21.09 8.30
C LEU A 331 16.90 21.26 9.54
N GLU A 332 17.43 22.47 9.79
CA GLU A 332 18.19 22.77 11.02
C GLU A 332 17.32 22.59 12.28
N ASN A 333 16.03 22.92 12.18
CA ASN A 333 15.06 22.84 13.29
C ASN A 333 14.15 21.59 13.24
N PHE A 334 14.44 20.61 12.38
CA PHE A 334 13.53 19.47 12.13
C PHE A 334 13.23 18.62 13.38
N GLY A 335 14.24 18.46 14.25
CA GLY A 335 14.14 17.68 15.49
C GLY A 335 13.79 16.21 15.24
N THR A 336 12.94 15.64 16.10
CA THR A 336 12.45 14.26 15.96
C THR A 336 11.37 14.19 14.88
N PRO A 337 11.45 13.24 13.91
CA PRO A 337 10.37 13.00 12.94
C PRO A 337 9.12 12.44 13.62
N ASP A 338 7.95 12.70 13.03
CA ASP A 338 6.69 12.10 13.48
C ASP A 338 6.54 10.65 13.01
N PHE A 339 7.19 10.27 11.91
CA PHE A 339 7.17 8.89 11.40
C PHE A 339 8.48 8.56 10.64
N THR A 340 8.96 7.31 10.72
CA THR A 340 10.23 6.88 10.07
C THR A 340 10.05 5.65 9.18
N ILE A 341 10.63 5.67 7.97
CA ILE A 341 10.71 4.50 7.06
C ILE A 341 12.15 3.96 7.03
N TYR A 342 12.28 2.64 7.23
CA TYR A 342 13.48 1.87 6.95
C TYR A 342 13.32 1.07 5.65
N ASN A 343 13.74 1.67 4.52
CA ASN A 343 13.72 1.02 3.22
C ASN A 343 15.00 0.21 2.98
N ALA A 344 14.97 -1.02 3.49
CA ALA A 344 15.94 -2.08 3.24
C ALA A 344 15.49 -2.96 2.05
N GLY A 345 14.72 -2.43 1.09
CA GLY A 345 14.01 -3.20 0.07
C GLY A 345 14.87 -4.04 -0.90
N GLN A 346 16.19 -3.82 -0.92
CA GLN A 346 17.16 -4.68 -1.61
C GLN A 346 17.43 -6.01 -0.89
N PHE A 347 17.14 -6.11 0.41
CA PHE A 347 17.37 -7.28 1.25
C PHE A 347 16.07 -8.07 1.48
N PRO A 348 16.06 -9.41 1.31
CA PRO A 348 14.83 -10.20 1.43
C PRO A 348 14.37 -10.35 2.89
N CYS A 349 13.05 -10.34 3.06
CA CYS A 349 12.42 -10.79 4.29
C CYS A 349 12.59 -12.31 4.45
N ASN A 350 12.62 -12.78 5.70
CA ASN A 350 12.71 -14.19 6.00
C ASN A 350 11.33 -14.84 5.94
N ARG A 351 11.08 -15.68 4.93
CA ARG A 351 9.81 -16.41 4.73
C ARG A 351 9.40 -17.31 5.91
N TYR A 352 10.32 -17.62 6.83
CA TYR A 352 10.10 -18.47 8.01
C TYR A 352 9.85 -17.66 9.30
N THR A 353 9.94 -16.33 9.24
CA THR A 353 9.47 -15.45 10.33
C THR A 353 7.94 -15.51 10.40
N HIS A 354 7.37 -15.36 11.60
CA HIS A 354 5.92 -15.36 11.80
C HIS A 354 5.21 -14.30 10.92
N TYR A 355 3.93 -14.53 10.59
CA TYR A 355 3.14 -13.75 9.63
C TYR A 355 3.68 -13.64 8.18
N MET A 356 4.89 -14.11 7.84
CA MET A 356 5.48 -13.93 6.50
C MET A 356 4.92 -14.92 5.46
N THR A 357 4.65 -14.40 4.26
CA THR A 357 4.08 -15.16 3.14
C THR A 357 5.00 -15.26 1.92
N SER A 358 6.07 -14.45 1.87
CA SER A 358 7.03 -14.42 0.77
C SER A 358 8.41 -13.94 1.24
N SER A 359 9.30 -13.62 0.31
CA SER A 359 10.56 -12.91 0.60
C SER A 359 10.40 -11.37 0.64
N THR A 360 9.17 -10.86 0.50
CA THR A 360 8.82 -9.43 0.62
C THR A 360 8.04 -9.20 1.92
N SER A 361 8.24 -8.06 2.57
CA SER A 361 7.31 -7.53 3.58
C SER A 361 7.28 -6.00 3.58
N ILE A 362 6.11 -5.45 3.93
CA ILE A 362 5.85 -4.02 4.05
C ILE A 362 5.12 -3.81 5.38
N ASP A 363 5.89 -3.67 6.45
CA ASP A 363 5.42 -3.79 7.82
C ASP A 363 5.27 -2.40 8.46
N LEU A 364 4.09 -2.08 9.01
CA LEU A 364 3.80 -0.81 9.67
C LEU A 364 3.56 -1.04 11.17
N ASN A 365 4.22 -0.26 12.03
CA ASN A 365 3.89 -0.16 13.45
C ASN A 365 3.52 1.30 13.78
N LEU A 366 2.23 1.51 14.10
CA LEU A 366 1.67 2.85 14.32
C LEU A 366 1.97 3.39 15.73
N GLY A 367 2.00 2.53 16.76
CA GLY A 367 2.40 2.92 18.12
C GLY A 367 3.86 3.38 18.20
N ARG A 368 4.76 2.68 17.49
CA ARG A 368 6.18 3.04 17.36
C ARG A 368 6.43 4.16 16.34
N ARG A 369 5.49 4.40 15.42
CA ARG A 369 5.60 5.32 14.28
C ARG A 369 6.72 4.95 13.29
N GLU A 370 6.84 3.65 13.01
CA GLU A 370 7.89 3.07 12.18
C GLU A 370 7.31 2.22 11.04
N MET A 371 7.97 2.22 9.89
CA MET A 371 7.68 1.34 8.75
C MET A 371 8.95 0.66 8.26
N VAL A 372 8.83 -0.61 7.89
CA VAL A 372 9.93 -1.44 7.38
C VAL A 372 9.57 -1.97 6.00
N ILE A 373 10.50 -1.87 5.04
CA ILE A 373 10.34 -2.44 3.69
C ILE A 373 11.49 -3.41 3.43
N LEU A 374 11.15 -4.66 3.11
CA LEU A 374 12.07 -5.74 2.78
C LEU A 374 11.63 -6.44 1.48
N GLY A 375 12.59 -6.84 0.64
CA GLY A 375 12.36 -7.68 -0.54
C GLY A 375 11.48 -7.08 -1.63
N THR A 376 11.42 -5.75 -1.74
CA THR A 376 10.79 -5.01 -2.85
C THR A 376 11.50 -3.67 -3.03
N GLN A 377 11.82 -3.30 -4.27
CA GLN A 377 12.44 -1.99 -4.57
C GLN A 377 11.49 -1.06 -5.33
N TYR A 378 10.19 -1.39 -5.36
CA TYR A 378 9.14 -0.55 -5.91
C TYR A 378 8.97 0.72 -5.05
N ALA A 379 9.27 1.90 -5.61
CA ALA A 379 9.29 3.12 -4.81
C ALA A 379 7.89 3.51 -4.28
N GLY A 380 6.83 3.14 -5.02
CA GLY A 380 5.45 3.35 -4.63
C GLY A 380 5.00 2.69 -3.32
N GLU A 381 5.77 1.73 -2.76
CA GLU A 381 5.49 1.22 -1.40
C GLU A 381 5.77 2.29 -0.33
N MET A 382 6.81 3.13 -0.50
CA MET A 382 7.09 4.23 0.44
C MET A 382 5.98 5.28 0.42
N LYS A 383 5.58 5.73 -0.79
CA LYS A 383 4.44 6.65 -1.00
C LYS A 383 3.19 6.09 -0.32
N LYS A 384 2.75 4.89 -0.70
CA LYS A 384 1.47 4.34 -0.23
C LYS A 384 1.50 3.81 1.21
N GLY A 385 2.69 3.56 1.77
CA GLY A 385 2.88 3.36 3.21
C GLY A 385 2.57 4.62 3.99
N LEU A 386 3.19 5.76 3.61
CA LEU A 386 2.90 7.07 4.21
C LEU A 386 1.44 7.49 4.00
N PHE A 387 0.86 7.23 2.84
CA PHE A 387 -0.58 7.47 2.61
C PHE A 387 -1.47 6.66 3.55
N GLY A 388 -1.10 5.42 3.86
CA GLY A 388 -1.74 4.62 4.92
C GLY A 388 -1.62 5.28 6.29
N VAL A 389 -0.45 5.80 6.65
CA VAL A 389 -0.26 6.57 7.90
C VAL A 389 -1.15 7.82 7.93
N MET A 390 -1.30 8.55 6.82
CA MET A 390 -2.23 9.69 6.72
C MET A 390 -3.70 9.26 6.85
N HIS A 391 -4.09 8.13 6.25
CA HIS A 391 -5.41 7.51 6.41
C HIS A 391 -5.72 7.05 7.84
N TYR A 392 -4.73 7.00 8.75
CA TYR A 392 -4.91 6.77 10.19
C TYR A 392 -4.82 8.07 11.00
N LEU A 393 -3.74 8.85 10.85
CA LEU A 393 -3.49 10.04 11.66
C LEU A 393 -4.48 11.19 11.39
N MET A 394 -4.97 11.34 10.17
CA MET A 394 -5.87 12.45 9.82
C MET A 394 -7.29 12.23 10.37
N PRO A 395 -7.95 11.05 10.23
CA PRO A 395 -9.26 10.82 10.83
C PRO A 395 -9.29 10.83 12.37
N LEU A 396 -8.16 10.60 13.04
CA LEU A 396 -8.03 10.82 14.49
C LEU A 396 -8.02 12.30 14.88
N ARG A 397 -7.65 13.19 13.95
CA ARG A 397 -7.69 14.65 14.09
C ARG A 397 -8.98 15.28 13.52
N GLY A 398 -9.96 14.47 13.10
CA GLY A 398 -11.17 14.94 12.41
C GLY A 398 -10.95 15.38 10.94
N ILE A 399 -9.76 15.16 10.39
CA ILE A 399 -9.37 15.54 9.04
C ILE A 399 -9.63 14.36 8.09
N LEU A 400 -10.29 14.62 6.97
CA LEU A 400 -10.65 13.57 6.03
C LEU A 400 -9.51 13.34 5.01
N SER A 401 -8.81 12.20 5.13
CA SER A 401 -7.80 11.74 4.14
C SER A 401 -8.46 11.05 2.95
N LEU A 402 -8.02 11.36 1.73
CA LEU A 402 -8.71 11.07 0.47
C LEU A 402 -7.75 10.58 -0.62
N HIS A 403 -8.19 9.59 -1.40
CA HIS A 403 -7.49 9.09 -2.59
C HIS A 403 -8.09 9.71 -3.85
N SER A 404 -7.67 10.93 -4.17
CA SER A 404 -8.29 11.80 -5.16
C SER A 404 -7.25 12.57 -5.98
N GLY A 405 -7.59 12.95 -7.21
CA GLY A 405 -6.99 14.13 -7.84
C GLY A 405 -7.72 15.38 -7.36
N CYS A 406 -7.07 16.54 -7.34
CA CYS A 406 -7.70 17.80 -6.94
C CYS A 406 -7.19 18.97 -7.77
N ASN A 407 -8.12 19.82 -8.22
CA ASN A 407 -7.80 21.08 -8.88
C ASN A 407 -8.77 22.20 -8.47
N MET A 408 -8.35 23.43 -8.77
CA MET A 408 -9.04 24.66 -8.39
C MET A 408 -9.21 25.56 -9.62
N GLY A 409 -10.41 26.04 -9.89
CA GLY A 409 -10.63 27.05 -10.93
C GLY A 409 -10.06 28.41 -10.54
N LYS A 410 -10.07 29.36 -11.47
CA LYS A 410 -9.49 30.70 -11.28
C LYS A 410 -10.23 31.50 -10.21
N ASP A 411 -11.53 31.23 -10.05
CA ASP A 411 -12.42 31.83 -9.06
C ASP A 411 -12.47 31.04 -7.73
N GLY A 412 -11.52 30.13 -7.51
CA GLY A 412 -11.35 29.38 -6.27
C GLY A 412 -12.31 28.20 -6.08
N ASP A 413 -13.09 27.80 -7.09
CA ASP A 413 -13.91 26.59 -7.01
C ASP A 413 -13.02 25.33 -7.02
N VAL A 414 -13.07 24.54 -5.94
CA VAL A 414 -12.29 23.30 -5.83
C VAL A 414 -13.13 22.09 -6.26
N ALA A 415 -12.49 21.16 -6.97
CA ALA A 415 -13.06 19.87 -7.36
C ALA A 415 -12.16 18.71 -6.90
N LEU A 416 -12.79 17.65 -6.40
CA LEU A 416 -12.14 16.38 -6.03
C LEU A 416 -12.54 15.28 -7.02
N PHE A 417 -11.56 14.55 -7.54
CA PHE A 417 -11.71 13.48 -8.54
C PHE A 417 -11.32 12.15 -7.91
N PHE A 418 -12.28 11.31 -7.55
CA PHE A 418 -12.05 9.97 -7.01
C PHE A 418 -12.00 8.95 -8.14
N GLY A 419 -11.08 7.98 -8.07
CA GLY A 419 -10.97 6.96 -9.11
C GLY A 419 -9.75 6.07 -8.96
N LEU A 420 -9.84 4.85 -9.50
CA LEU A 420 -8.70 3.92 -9.55
C LEU A 420 -7.73 4.29 -10.70
N SER A 421 -6.58 3.62 -10.74
CA SER A 421 -5.64 3.72 -11.87
C SER A 421 -6.37 3.46 -13.20
N GLY A 422 -6.21 4.36 -14.19
CA GLY A 422 -6.83 4.22 -15.51
C GLY A 422 -8.24 4.82 -15.68
N THR A 423 -8.89 5.26 -14.60
CA THR A 423 -10.21 5.94 -14.63
C THR A 423 -10.14 7.42 -15.06
N GLY A 424 -8.99 7.91 -15.52
CA GLY A 424 -8.80 9.29 -15.96
C GLY A 424 -8.52 10.32 -14.85
N LYS A 425 -8.39 9.90 -13.58
CA LYS A 425 -8.17 10.78 -12.42
C LYS A 425 -7.09 11.86 -12.64
N THR A 426 -5.87 11.45 -12.96
CA THR A 426 -4.75 12.36 -13.26
C THR A 426 -5.11 13.27 -14.43
N THR A 427 -5.44 12.71 -15.60
CA THR A 427 -5.75 13.40 -16.86
C THR A 427 -6.89 14.43 -16.77
N LEU A 428 -7.87 14.23 -15.87
CA LEU A 428 -8.98 15.16 -15.60
C LEU A 428 -8.64 16.18 -14.50
N SER A 429 -7.77 15.85 -13.54
CA SER A 429 -7.23 16.82 -12.57
C SER A 429 -6.25 17.80 -13.23
N THR A 430 -5.45 17.35 -14.20
CA THR A 430 -4.58 18.19 -15.04
C THR A 430 -5.38 18.81 -16.19
N ASP A 431 -6.21 19.80 -15.88
CA ASP A 431 -6.85 20.65 -16.89
C ASP A 431 -6.10 21.98 -17.05
N HIS A 432 -5.78 22.36 -18.28
CA HIS A 432 -4.98 23.54 -18.61
C HIS A 432 -5.61 24.87 -18.15
N ASN A 433 -6.91 24.86 -17.80
CA ASN A 433 -7.64 26.04 -17.35
C ASN A 433 -7.71 26.18 -15.83
N ARG A 434 -7.26 25.17 -15.08
CA ARG A 434 -7.41 25.04 -13.62
C ARG A 434 -6.06 24.79 -12.97
N TYR A 435 -5.90 25.23 -11.73
CA TYR A 435 -4.67 25.00 -10.97
C TYR A 435 -4.67 23.62 -10.32
N LEU A 436 -3.66 22.80 -10.59
CA LEU A 436 -3.51 21.48 -9.99
C LEU A 436 -3.11 21.62 -8.51
N ILE A 437 -3.88 21.04 -7.60
CA ILE A 437 -3.49 20.93 -6.18
C ILE A 437 -2.69 19.64 -5.96
N GLY A 438 -3.10 18.52 -6.56
CA GLY A 438 -2.34 17.26 -6.60
C GLY A 438 -3.07 16.18 -7.39
N ASP A 439 -2.40 15.08 -7.76
CA ASP A 439 -2.96 14.06 -8.67
C ASP A 439 -3.57 12.82 -7.96
N ASP A 440 -3.18 12.53 -6.71
CA ASP A 440 -3.45 11.21 -6.11
C ASP A 440 -3.87 11.19 -4.61
N GLU A 441 -3.43 12.13 -3.77
CA GLU A 441 -3.58 12.07 -2.29
C GLU A 441 -3.85 13.44 -1.63
N HIS A 442 -4.99 13.58 -0.92
CA HIS A 442 -5.42 14.86 -0.31
C HIS A 442 -5.96 14.72 1.11
N CYS A 443 -5.98 15.83 1.84
CA CYS A 443 -6.73 16.02 3.07
C CYS A 443 -7.80 17.09 2.89
N TRP A 444 -8.93 16.96 3.60
CA TRP A 444 -9.95 18.01 3.78
C TRP A 444 -10.08 18.29 5.28
N SER A 445 -9.47 19.39 5.73
CA SER A 445 -9.51 19.89 7.11
C SER A 445 -10.74 20.78 7.34
N ASP A 446 -10.77 21.60 8.38
CA ASP A 446 -11.77 22.68 8.51
C ASP A 446 -11.31 24.01 7.87
N ASN A 447 -10.07 24.08 7.39
CA ASN A 447 -9.51 25.24 6.70
C ASN A 447 -9.69 25.17 5.17
N GLY A 448 -9.81 23.97 4.60
CA GLY A 448 -9.88 23.77 3.14
C GLY A 448 -9.49 22.37 2.71
N VAL A 449 -8.90 22.25 1.52
CA VAL A 449 -8.17 21.06 1.06
C VAL A 449 -6.67 21.33 1.00
N SER A 450 -5.90 20.26 1.18
CA SER A 450 -4.45 20.26 1.01
C SER A 450 -3.98 18.99 0.30
N ASN A 451 -2.94 19.11 -0.52
CA ASN A 451 -2.21 17.95 -1.03
C ASN A 451 -1.39 17.31 0.12
N ILE A 452 -1.28 15.99 0.12
CA ILE A 452 -0.40 15.26 1.05
C ILE A 452 1.06 15.30 0.56
N GLU A 453 1.26 15.41 -0.77
CA GLU A 453 2.51 15.15 -1.48
C GLU A 453 3.18 16.42 -2.02
N GLY A 454 4.49 16.34 -2.29
CA GLY A 454 5.29 17.39 -2.94
C GLY A 454 5.54 17.17 -4.44
N GLY A 455 4.86 16.20 -5.06
CA GLY A 455 5.05 15.79 -6.45
C GLY A 455 3.98 14.81 -6.94
N CYS A 456 4.12 14.36 -8.19
CA CYS A 456 3.20 13.41 -8.85
C CYS A 456 3.92 12.12 -9.23
N TYR A 457 3.22 10.99 -9.21
CA TYR A 457 3.76 9.66 -9.59
C TYR A 457 3.01 9.06 -10.79
N ALA A 458 3.01 9.80 -11.89
CA ALA A 458 2.26 9.49 -13.11
C ALA A 458 2.65 8.13 -13.73
N LYS A 459 1.70 7.48 -14.41
CA LYS A 459 2.01 6.38 -15.33
C LYS A 459 2.64 6.95 -16.61
N CYS A 460 3.56 6.19 -17.19
CA CYS A 460 4.25 6.55 -18.44
C CYS A 460 3.83 5.71 -19.65
N ILE A 461 2.98 4.70 -19.48
CA ILE A 461 2.60 3.82 -20.58
C ILE A 461 1.67 4.53 -21.57
N ASP A 462 1.99 4.40 -22.86
CA ASP A 462 1.32 5.05 -24.00
C ASP A 462 1.29 6.61 -23.93
N LEU A 463 2.16 7.19 -23.08
CA LEU A 463 2.31 8.64 -22.88
C LEU A 463 2.87 9.31 -24.13
N SER A 464 2.27 10.44 -24.55
CA SER A 464 2.78 11.26 -25.66
C SER A 464 2.48 12.74 -25.45
N ALA A 465 3.30 13.60 -26.06
CA ALA A 465 3.24 15.06 -25.88
C ALA A 465 1.92 15.68 -26.39
N GLU A 466 1.26 15.03 -27.36
CA GLU A 466 0.00 15.49 -27.95
C GLU A 466 -1.21 15.19 -27.05
N LYS A 467 -1.11 14.16 -26.19
CA LYS A 467 -2.20 13.73 -25.29
C LYS A 467 -2.11 14.42 -23.93
N GLU A 468 -0.92 14.40 -23.33
CA GLU A 468 -0.67 14.82 -21.93
C GLU A 468 0.62 15.67 -21.86
N PRO A 469 0.66 16.84 -22.52
CA PRO A 469 1.87 17.66 -22.67
C PRO A 469 2.50 18.07 -21.34
N ASP A 470 1.70 18.43 -20.34
CA ASP A 470 2.19 18.88 -19.03
C ASP A 470 2.96 17.75 -18.29
N ILE A 471 2.48 16.50 -18.41
CA ILE A 471 3.13 15.31 -17.85
C ILE A 471 4.41 14.98 -18.64
N PHE A 472 4.36 15.04 -19.97
CA PHE A 472 5.51 14.81 -20.83
C PHE A 472 6.65 15.82 -20.56
N ASN A 473 6.32 17.10 -20.46
CA ASN A 473 7.26 18.20 -20.18
C ASN A 473 7.75 18.24 -18.71
N ALA A 474 7.15 17.44 -17.82
CA ALA A 474 7.66 17.19 -16.48
C ALA A 474 8.76 16.10 -16.44
N ILE A 475 8.98 15.35 -17.52
CA ILE A 475 10.02 14.31 -17.57
C ILE A 475 11.36 14.91 -18.04
N LYS A 476 12.14 15.44 -17.10
CA LYS A 476 13.42 16.13 -17.32
C LYS A 476 14.42 15.82 -16.20
N PHE A 477 15.57 16.49 -16.18
CA PHE A 477 16.50 16.41 -15.04
C PHE A 477 15.77 16.67 -13.71
N GLY A 478 16.04 15.83 -12.71
CA GLY A 478 15.33 15.76 -11.43
C GLY A 478 14.25 14.67 -11.38
N THR A 479 13.66 14.29 -12.51
CA THR A 479 12.60 13.27 -12.58
C THR A 479 13.17 11.86 -12.54
N VAL A 480 12.57 10.98 -11.73
CA VAL A 480 12.84 9.53 -11.75
C VAL A 480 11.90 8.87 -12.75
N LEU A 481 12.45 8.02 -13.62
CA LEU A 481 11.68 7.10 -14.46
C LEU A 481 11.86 5.67 -13.96
N GLU A 482 10.76 5.02 -13.59
CA GLU A 482 10.77 3.67 -13.04
C GLU A 482 10.29 2.66 -14.10
N ASN A 483 11.12 1.66 -14.38
CA ASN A 483 10.84 0.51 -15.24
C ASN A 483 10.58 0.80 -16.72
N VAL A 484 10.86 2.01 -17.21
CA VAL A 484 10.79 2.35 -18.64
C VAL A 484 11.89 1.65 -19.44
N VAL A 485 11.67 1.47 -20.74
CA VAL A 485 12.69 1.05 -21.72
C VAL A 485 13.13 2.25 -22.55
N PHE A 486 14.40 2.32 -22.92
CA PHE A 486 14.94 3.39 -23.79
C PHE A 486 16.01 2.84 -24.73
N ASP A 487 16.26 3.57 -25.82
CA ASP A 487 17.29 3.23 -26.80
C ASP A 487 18.72 3.48 -26.26
N GLU A 488 19.66 2.55 -26.52
CA GLU A 488 20.99 2.56 -25.90
C GLU A 488 21.84 3.78 -26.31
N HIS A 489 21.67 4.27 -27.53
CA HIS A 489 22.56 5.27 -28.12
C HIS A 489 21.95 6.67 -28.09
N THR A 490 20.68 6.82 -28.46
CA THR A 490 19.94 8.09 -28.46
C THR A 490 19.35 8.43 -27.08
N ARG A 491 19.25 7.45 -26.18
CA ARG A 491 18.65 7.57 -24.84
C ARG A 491 17.17 7.99 -24.84
N GLN A 492 16.50 7.94 -26.00
CA GLN A 492 15.08 8.21 -26.13
C GLN A 492 14.25 7.09 -25.49
N VAL A 493 13.24 7.48 -24.70
CA VAL A 493 12.35 6.56 -23.99
C VAL A 493 11.26 6.07 -24.93
N ASP A 494 11.05 4.75 -24.97
CA ASP A 494 9.89 4.16 -25.65
C ASP A 494 8.75 4.02 -24.63
N TYR A 495 7.84 4.97 -24.64
CA TYR A 495 6.66 4.98 -23.78
C TYR A 495 5.60 3.92 -24.17
N SER A 496 5.77 3.22 -25.29
CA SER A 496 4.89 2.11 -25.71
C SER A 496 5.42 0.72 -25.31
N ASP A 497 6.70 0.62 -24.93
CA ASP A 497 7.32 -0.66 -24.57
C ASP A 497 6.85 -1.17 -23.20
N LYS A 498 6.27 -2.38 -23.20
CA LYS A 498 5.66 -3.06 -22.05
C LYS A 498 6.50 -4.23 -21.53
N SER A 499 7.66 -4.49 -22.12
CA SER A 499 8.46 -5.71 -21.89
C SER A 499 8.99 -5.87 -20.46
N VAL A 500 9.06 -4.77 -19.70
CA VAL A 500 9.36 -4.79 -18.25
C VAL A 500 8.07 -4.79 -17.41
N THR A 501 7.08 -3.96 -17.76
CA THR A 501 5.77 -3.86 -17.10
C THR A 501 4.83 -2.88 -17.84
N GLU A 502 3.51 -2.99 -17.66
CA GLU A 502 2.55 -1.90 -17.99
C GLU A 502 2.42 -0.82 -16.88
N ASN A 503 3.16 -0.98 -15.78
CA ASN A 503 3.22 -0.02 -14.67
C ASN A 503 4.53 0.80 -14.72
N THR A 504 4.94 1.26 -15.91
CA THR A 504 6.01 2.25 -16.07
C THR A 504 5.57 3.58 -15.45
N ARG A 505 6.52 4.32 -14.85
CA ARG A 505 6.21 5.50 -14.03
C ARG A 505 7.21 6.65 -14.19
N ALA A 506 6.74 7.87 -13.94
CA ALA A 506 7.55 9.04 -13.67
C ALA A 506 7.23 9.58 -12.28
N ALA A 507 8.25 9.91 -11.48
CA ALA A 507 8.12 10.62 -10.20
C ALA A 507 8.84 11.96 -10.29
N TYR A 508 8.09 13.06 -10.26
CA TYR A 508 8.59 14.42 -10.42
C TYR A 508 7.99 15.38 -9.39
N PRO A 509 8.73 16.44 -8.98
CA PRO A 509 8.22 17.46 -8.05
C PRO A 509 7.07 18.24 -8.68
N ILE A 510 6.14 18.72 -7.85
CA ILE A 510 4.86 19.32 -8.30
C ILE A 510 5.08 20.57 -9.14
N GLU A 511 6.15 21.33 -8.88
CA GLU A 511 6.58 22.53 -9.59
C GLU A 511 7.01 22.27 -11.05
N TYR A 512 7.07 21.01 -11.50
CA TYR A 512 7.30 20.70 -12.91
C TYR A 512 6.02 20.77 -13.76
N ILE A 513 4.83 20.82 -13.14
CA ILE A 513 3.55 21.11 -13.79
C ILE A 513 3.34 22.64 -13.80
N PRO A 514 3.26 23.32 -14.96
CA PRO A 514 3.23 24.79 -15.02
C PRO A 514 2.05 25.44 -14.27
N ASN A 515 0.90 24.77 -14.23
CA ASN A 515 -0.31 25.22 -13.53
C ASN A 515 -0.44 24.64 -12.11
N ALA A 516 0.64 24.19 -11.46
CA ALA A 516 0.60 23.78 -10.06
C ALA A 516 0.19 24.94 -9.14
N LYS A 517 -0.78 24.69 -8.25
CA LYS A 517 -1.13 25.62 -7.18
C LYS A 517 -0.05 25.52 -6.09
N LEU A 518 0.73 26.59 -5.90
CA LEU A 518 1.70 26.70 -4.82
C LEU A 518 1.26 27.76 -3.78
N PRO A 519 1.44 27.52 -2.46
CA PRO A 519 1.47 26.19 -1.83
C PRO A 519 0.22 25.37 -2.21
N CYS A 520 0.31 24.04 -2.17
CA CYS A 520 -0.74 23.12 -2.65
C CYS A 520 -1.91 22.96 -1.66
N VAL A 521 -2.57 24.09 -1.38
CA VAL A 521 -3.79 24.22 -0.58
C VAL A 521 -4.83 25.02 -1.36
N GLY A 522 -6.10 24.74 -1.10
CA GLY A 522 -7.26 25.45 -1.66
C GLY A 522 -8.43 25.48 -0.68
N PRO A 523 -9.50 26.25 -0.97
CA PRO A 523 -10.71 26.30 -0.14
C PRO A 523 -11.50 24.98 -0.22
N HIS A 524 -12.67 24.93 0.41
CA HIS A 524 -13.51 23.74 0.38
C HIS A 524 -13.97 23.37 -1.05
N PRO A 525 -14.07 22.07 -1.39
CA PRO A 525 -14.62 21.60 -2.64
C PRO A 525 -16.07 22.05 -2.84
N LYS A 526 -16.40 22.50 -4.05
CA LYS A 526 -17.79 22.63 -4.52
C LYS A 526 -18.27 21.33 -5.17
N ASN A 527 -17.34 20.53 -5.72
CA ASN A 527 -17.66 19.32 -6.49
C ASN A 527 -16.86 18.10 -6.02
N VAL A 528 -17.57 16.98 -5.80
CA VAL A 528 -17.04 15.66 -5.47
C VAL A 528 -17.40 14.70 -6.60
N ILE A 529 -16.42 14.31 -7.40
CA ILE A 529 -16.62 13.60 -8.67
C ILE A 529 -16.07 12.18 -8.55
N LEU A 530 -16.95 11.19 -8.66
CA LEU A 530 -16.63 9.76 -8.61
C LEU A 530 -16.47 9.23 -10.04
N LEU A 531 -15.25 8.85 -10.43
CA LEU A 531 -14.92 8.35 -11.77
C LEU A 531 -15.03 6.82 -11.80
N ALA A 532 -15.97 6.30 -12.60
CA ALA A 532 -16.14 4.87 -12.83
C ALA A 532 -15.79 4.53 -14.29
N CYS A 533 -14.87 3.58 -14.53
CA CYS A 533 -14.64 3.05 -15.86
C CYS A 533 -15.58 1.85 -16.08
N ASP A 534 -16.85 2.11 -16.40
CA ASP A 534 -17.84 1.03 -16.59
C ASP A 534 -17.65 0.32 -17.94
N ALA A 535 -17.10 -0.90 -17.92
CA ALA A 535 -16.97 -1.75 -19.10
C ALA A 535 -18.19 -2.65 -19.36
N PHE A 536 -19.24 -2.56 -18.54
CA PHE A 536 -20.56 -3.13 -18.82
C PHE A 536 -21.40 -2.17 -19.67
N GLY A 537 -21.06 -0.88 -19.73
CA GLY A 537 -21.65 0.09 -20.64
C GLY A 537 -23.09 0.49 -20.31
N VAL A 538 -23.48 0.37 -19.03
CA VAL A 538 -24.84 0.64 -18.54
C VAL A 538 -24.94 1.86 -17.63
N LEU A 539 -23.83 2.33 -17.04
CA LEU A 539 -23.83 3.58 -16.27
C LEU A 539 -23.87 4.81 -17.19
N PRO A 540 -24.65 5.85 -16.83
CA PRO A 540 -24.72 7.10 -17.59
C PRO A 540 -23.38 7.87 -17.60
N PRO A 541 -23.10 8.67 -18.66
CA PRO A 541 -21.90 9.50 -18.75
C PRO A 541 -21.70 10.42 -17.55
N VAL A 542 -22.80 10.94 -16.99
CA VAL A 542 -22.81 11.70 -15.73
C VAL A 542 -24.13 11.48 -14.99
N SER A 543 -24.08 11.52 -13.67
CA SER A 543 -25.24 11.67 -12.80
C SER A 543 -24.94 12.59 -11.63
N ARG A 544 -25.95 13.35 -11.21
CA ARG A 544 -25.96 14.03 -9.91
C ARG A 544 -26.33 13.01 -8.83
N LEU A 545 -25.66 13.07 -7.69
CA LEU A 545 -25.86 12.17 -6.56
C LEU A 545 -26.39 12.95 -5.35
N ASN A 546 -27.37 12.39 -4.65
CA ASN A 546 -27.65 12.83 -3.28
C ASN A 546 -26.54 12.33 -2.32
N LEU A 547 -26.53 12.82 -1.06
CA LEU A 547 -25.50 12.44 -0.07
C LEU A 547 -25.46 10.93 0.20
N ALA A 548 -26.60 10.25 0.27
CA ALA A 548 -26.67 8.81 0.52
C ALA A 548 -26.16 7.99 -0.68
N GLN A 549 -26.52 8.38 -1.91
CA GLN A 549 -25.95 7.81 -3.14
C GLN A 549 -24.43 8.06 -3.23
N THR A 550 -23.96 9.25 -2.82
CA THR A 550 -22.53 9.56 -2.82
C THR A 550 -21.78 8.65 -1.84
N MET A 551 -22.30 8.46 -0.62
CA MET A 551 -21.75 7.49 0.33
C MET A 551 -21.79 6.05 -0.21
N TYR A 552 -22.90 5.62 -0.82
CA TYR A 552 -23.05 4.27 -1.38
C TYR A 552 -22.03 4.00 -2.51
N HIS A 553 -21.91 4.91 -3.47
CA HIS A 553 -20.95 4.79 -4.57
C HIS A 553 -19.50 4.98 -4.12
N PHE A 554 -19.23 5.81 -3.10
CA PHE A 554 -17.90 5.96 -2.50
C PHE A 554 -17.45 4.70 -1.73
N ILE A 555 -18.32 4.10 -0.91
CA ILE A 555 -18.05 2.82 -0.24
C ILE A 555 -17.94 1.67 -1.25
N SER A 556 -18.70 1.71 -2.33
CA SER A 556 -18.58 0.72 -3.42
C SER A 556 -17.26 0.85 -4.18
N GLY A 557 -16.84 2.09 -4.50
CA GLY A 557 -15.59 2.37 -5.22
C GLY A 557 -15.48 1.61 -6.55
N TYR A 558 -16.55 1.66 -7.35
CA TYR A 558 -16.73 0.80 -8.52
C TYR A 558 -15.92 1.25 -9.75
N THR A 559 -15.32 0.28 -10.42
CA THR A 559 -14.87 0.36 -11.81
C THR A 559 -14.94 -1.03 -12.44
N ALA A 560 -14.76 -1.18 -13.75
CA ALA A 560 -14.46 -2.46 -14.37
C ALA A 560 -12.99 -2.59 -14.76
N LEU A 561 -12.48 -3.82 -14.74
CA LEU A 561 -11.29 -4.25 -15.47
C LEU A 561 -11.70 -4.70 -16.87
N VAL A 562 -10.79 -4.52 -17.83
CA VAL A 562 -11.07 -4.66 -19.26
C VAL A 562 -10.33 -5.88 -19.83
N ALA A 563 -10.98 -6.65 -20.69
CA ALA A 563 -10.36 -7.86 -21.25
C ALA A 563 -9.12 -7.51 -22.10
N GLY A 564 -8.00 -8.18 -21.80
CA GLY A 564 -6.68 -7.88 -22.35
C GLY A 564 -5.89 -6.78 -21.62
N THR A 565 -6.36 -6.24 -20.49
CA THR A 565 -5.58 -5.31 -19.63
C THR A 565 -4.95 -5.96 -18.38
N GLU A 566 -5.32 -7.19 -18.06
CA GLU A 566 -4.62 -8.04 -17.09
C GLU A 566 -4.64 -9.51 -17.59
N ASP A 567 -3.63 -10.29 -17.22
CA ASP A 567 -3.47 -11.68 -17.68
C ASP A 567 -4.69 -12.55 -17.31
N GLY A 568 -5.28 -13.19 -18.32
CA GLY A 568 -6.41 -14.10 -18.17
C GLY A 568 -7.81 -13.46 -18.23
N ILE A 569 -7.94 -12.11 -18.18
CA ILE A 569 -9.26 -11.46 -18.28
C ILE A 569 -9.75 -11.49 -19.75
N LYS A 570 -10.81 -12.27 -19.99
CA LYS A 570 -11.47 -12.42 -21.32
C LYS A 570 -12.80 -11.68 -21.47
N GLU A 571 -13.45 -11.34 -20.37
CA GLU A 571 -14.70 -10.57 -20.30
C GLU A 571 -14.53 -9.40 -19.31
N PRO A 572 -15.27 -8.28 -19.45
CA PRO A 572 -15.19 -7.17 -18.51
C PRO A 572 -15.60 -7.61 -17.09
N GLN A 573 -14.74 -7.34 -16.11
CA GLN A 573 -14.92 -7.78 -14.72
C GLN A 573 -15.15 -6.60 -13.77
N ALA A 574 -16.27 -6.60 -13.05
CA ALA A 574 -16.56 -5.60 -12.02
C ALA A 574 -15.53 -5.69 -10.88
N THR A 575 -14.97 -4.53 -10.51
CA THR A 575 -13.99 -4.35 -9.46
C THR A 575 -14.48 -3.29 -8.49
N PHE A 576 -14.51 -3.63 -7.21
CA PHE A 576 -14.94 -2.75 -6.13
C PHE A 576 -13.77 -2.49 -5.20
N SER A 577 -13.48 -1.21 -4.95
CA SER A 577 -12.35 -0.77 -4.15
C SER A 577 -12.80 0.39 -3.27
N ALA A 578 -13.35 0.05 -2.10
CA ALA A 578 -13.94 0.97 -1.15
C ALA A 578 -13.14 2.27 -0.94
N CYS A 579 -13.86 3.40 -0.86
CA CYS A 579 -13.34 4.77 -0.83
C CYS A 579 -12.46 5.13 -2.04
N PHE A 580 -12.62 4.40 -3.16
CA PHE A 580 -11.71 4.38 -4.33
C PHE A 580 -10.24 4.10 -3.95
N GLY A 581 -9.98 3.48 -2.79
CA GLY A 581 -8.67 3.43 -2.15
C GLY A 581 -8.47 2.22 -1.22
N ALA A 582 -9.17 1.11 -1.47
CA ALA A 582 -9.28 -0.02 -0.54
C ALA A 582 -7.95 -0.60 -0.03
N ALA A 583 -6.84 -0.46 -0.77
CA ALA A 583 -5.53 -0.95 -0.35
C ALA A 583 -4.83 -0.07 0.70
N PHE A 584 -5.33 1.15 0.95
CA PHE A 584 -4.66 2.19 1.73
C PHE A 584 -5.43 2.64 2.96
N ILE A 585 -6.76 2.46 2.96
CA ILE A 585 -7.62 2.78 4.11
C ILE A 585 -7.24 1.94 5.33
N MET A 586 -7.24 2.59 6.50
CA MET A 586 -6.83 1.99 7.77
C MET A 586 -8.04 1.67 8.66
N MET A 587 -9.07 2.52 8.61
CA MET A 587 -10.34 2.38 9.33
C MET A 587 -11.44 1.78 8.41
N HIS A 588 -12.64 1.52 8.95
CA HIS A 588 -13.73 0.95 8.15
C HIS A 588 -14.26 1.97 7.11
N PRO A 589 -14.59 1.57 5.85
CA PRO A 589 -14.99 2.49 4.78
C PRO A 589 -16.10 3.49 5.14
N THR A 590 -17.06 3.06 5.95
CA THR A 590 -18.18 3.90 6.41
C THR A 590 -17.71 5.12 7.21
N ARG A 591 -16.57 5.07 7.92
CA ARG A 591 -16.05 6.21 8.69
C ARG A 591 -15.61 7.34 7.77
N TYR A 592 -14.86 7.02 6.71
CA TYR A 592 -14.49 7.98 5.67
C TYR A 592 -15.72 8.49 4.90
N ALA A 593 -16.71 7.64 4.64
CA ALA A 593 -17.95 8.04 3.96
C ALA A 593 -18.82 9.00 4.81
N ALA A 594 -18.92 8.75 6.11
CA ALA A 594 -19.63 9.63 7.04
C ALA A 594 -18.96 11.01 7.12
N MET A 595 -17.63 11.06 7.26
CA MET A 595 -16.85 12.30 7.24
C MET A 595 -16.97 13.04 5.90
N LEU A 596 -17.02 12.32 4.78
CA LEU A 596 -17.25 12.91 3.46
C LEU A 596 -18.63 13.57 3.37
N ALA A 597 -19.69 12.87 3.79
CA ALA A 597 -21.04 13.43 3.78
C ALA A 597 -21.20 14.64 4.73
N GLU A 598 -20.59 14.60 5.91
CA GLU A 598 -20.57 15.72 6.86
C GLU A 598 -19.89 16.96 6.25
N LYS A 599 -18.67 16.79 5.70
CA LYS A 599 -17.93 17.89 5.04
C LYS A 599 -18.68 18.41 3.81
N MET A 600 -19.27 17.53 2.98
CA MET A 600 -20.09 17.95 1.84
C MET A 600 -21.32 18.75 2.28
N GLN A 601 -22.04 18.30 3.31
CA GLN A 601 -23.22 19.00 3.84
C GLN A 601 -22.85 20.35 4.47
N LYS A 602 -21.75 20.41 5.24
CA LYS A 602 -21.25 21.62 5.90
C LYS A 602 -20.82 22.72 4.93
N HIS A 603 -20.32 22.33 3.74
CA HIS A 603 -19.72 23.26 2.78
C HIS A 603 -20.50 23.38 1.45
N GLY A 604 -21.65 22.72 1.31
CA GLY A 604 -22.52 22.82 0.13
C GLY A 604 -21.98 22.10 -1.12
N ALA A 605 -21.15 21.07 -0.94
CA ALA A 605 -20.51 20.37 -2.06
C ALA A 605 -21.45 19.35 -2.74
N THR A 606 -21.50 19.35 -4.06
CA THR A 606 -22.34 18.44 -4.86
C THR A 606 -21.59 17.16 -5.24
N GLY A 607 -22.27 16.01 -5.12
CA GLY A 607 -21.75 14.70 -5.52
C GLY A 607 -22.12 14.36 -6.96
N TRP A 608 -21.16 13.79 -7.70
CA TRP A 608 -21.31 13.39 -9.10
C TRP A 608 -20.76 11.98 -9.33
N LEU A 609 -21.41 11.20 -10.18
CA LEU A 609 -20.87 9.97 -10.77
C LEU A 609 -20.60 10.23 -12.25
N VAL A 610 -19.41 9.92 -12.75
CA VAL A 610 -19.02 10.14 -14.15
C VAL A 610 -18.48 8.84 -14.74
N ASN A 611 -19.07 8.37 -15.84
CA ASN A 611 -18.62 7.18 -16.54
C ASN A 611 -17.49 7.54 -17.53
N THR A 612 -16.30 6.99 -17.31
CA THR A 612 -15.11 7.12 -18.17
C THR A 612 -14.80 5.83 -18.96
N GLY A 613 -15.73 4.88 -18.91
CA GLY A 613 -15.70 3.58 -19.58
C GLY A 613 -16.52 3.60 -20.88
N TRP A 614 -17.46 2.68 -21.02
CA TRP A 614 -18.16 2.34 -22.25
C TRP A 614 -19.61 2.83 -22.30
N SER A 615 -20.15 2.90 -23.51
CA SER A 615 -21.56 3.16 -23.82
C SER A 615 -21.93 2.49 -25.16
N GLY A 616 -23.23 2.25 -25.40
CA GLY A 616 -23.74 1.54 -26.58
C GLY A 616 -23.59 0.01 -26.54
N GLY A 617 -23.09 -0.54 -25.43
CA GLY A 617 -22.83 -1.97 -25.25
C GLY A 617 -21.74 -2.21 -24.21
N SER A 618 -21.65 -3.45 -23.72
CA SER A 618 -20.49 -3.94 -22.97
C SER A 618 -19.19 -3.85 -23.79
N TYR A 619 -18.04 -3.98 -23.14
CA TYR A 619 -16.76 -4.12 -23.83
C TYR A 619 -16.81 -5.22 -24.91
N GLY A 620 -16.40 -4.88 -26.14
CA GLY A 620 -16.46 -5.75 -27.32
C GLY A 620 -17.65 -5.49 -28.24
N SER A 621 -18.73 -4.87 -27.77
CA SER A 621 -19.86 -4.43 -28.61
C SER A 621 -20.12 -2.91 -28.56
N GLY A 622 -19.97 -2.30 -27.38
CA GLY A 622 -20.02 -0.85 -27.20
C GLY A 622 -18.68 -0.16 -27.47
N SER A 623 -18.68 1.17 -27.36
CA SER A 623 -17.51 2.01 -27.55
C SER A 623 -17.14 2.79 -26.29
N ARG A 624 -15.86 3.11 -26.09
CA ARG A 624 -15.43 3.94 -24.95
C ARG A 624 -15.93 5.37 -25.13
N ILE A 625 -16.51 5.95 -24.08
CA ILE A 625 -16.97 7.34 -24.05
C ILE A 625 -15.79 8.25 -24.42
N LYS A 626 -16.00 9.12 -25.41
CA LYS A 626 -14.95 10.00 -25.95
C LYS A 626 -14.49 10.97 -24.87
N LEU A 627 -13.17 11.08 -24.66
CA LEU A 627 -12.58 12.00 -23.67
C LEU A 627 -13.02 13.46 -23.88
N SER A 628 -13.32 13.86 -25.12
CA SER A 628 -13.88 15.19 -25.42
C SER A 628 -15.30 15.40 -24.89
N TYR A 629 -16.14 14.35 -24.82
CA TYR A 629 -17.44 14.42 -24.14
C TYR A 629 -17.26 14.43 -22.62
N THR A 630 -16.32 13.63 -22.09
CA THR A 630 -15.98 13.65 -20.65
C THR A 630 -15.48 15.03 -20.21
N ARG A 631 -14.57 15.68 -20.96
CA ARG A 631 -14.13 17.05 -20.63
C ARG A 631 -15.27 18.07 -20.67
N LYS A 632 -16.22 17.96 -21.60
CA LYS A 632 -17.43 18.81 -21.61
C LYS A 632 -18.32 18.59 -20.38
N ILE A 633 -18.55 17.33 -19.99
CA ILE A 633 -19.26 16.97 -18.76
C ILE A 633 -18.58 17.59 -17.53
N ILE A 634 -17.25 17.47 -17.42
CA ILE A 634 -16.48 18.06 -16.32
C ILE A 634 -16.56 19.59 -16.33
N ASN A 635 -16.57 20.24 -17.50
CA ASN A 635 -16.76 21.68 -17.62
C ASN A 635 -18.17 22.12 -17.21
N ALA A 636 -19.22 21.37 -17.54
CA ALA A 636 -20.60 21.63 -17.12
C ALA A 636 -20.81 21.44 -15.60
N ILE A 637 -20.01 20.57 -14.96
CA ILE A 637 -19.93 20.44 -13.50
C ILE A 637 -19.22 21.67 -12.87
N HIS A 638 -18.14 22.15 -13.49
CA HIS A 638 -17.40 23.32 -12.98
C HIS A 638 -18.13 24.65 -13.18
N SER A 639 -18.86 24.82 -14.30
CA SER A 639 -19.61 26.05 -14.60
C SER A 639 -20.88 26.22 -13.76
N GLY A 640 -21.38 25.14 -13.16
CA GLY A 640 -22.68 25.09 -12.50
C GLY A 640 -23.86 24.83 -13.44
N GLU A 641 -23.63 24.65 -14.75
CA GLU A 641 -24.67 24.31 -15.75
C GLU A 641 -25.54 23.12 -15.29
N LEU A 642 -24.92 22.09 -14.71
CA LEU A 642 -25.64 20.91 -14.23
C LEU A 642 -26.39 21.10 -12.91
N LEU A 643 -26.17 22.19 -12.15
CA LEU A 643 -26.95 22.44 -10.93
C LEU A 643 -28.39 22.80 -11.28
N GLU A 644 -28.56 23.64 -12.31
CA GLU A 644 -29.84 24.15 -12.82
C GLU A 644 -30.47 23.27 -13.92
N ALA A 645 -29.85 22.13 -14.26
CA ALA A 645 -30.33 21.25 -15.33
C ALA A 645 -31.63 20.52 -14.97
N ASN A 646 -32.41 20.15 -15.99
CA ASN A 646 -33.56 19.27 -15.83
C ASN A 646 -33.11 17.80 -15.73
N TYR A 647 -33.69 17.06 -14.78
CA TYR A 647 -33.25 15.71 -14.42
C TYR A 647 -34.34 14.65 -14.60
N THR A 648 -33.92 13.45 -15.01
CA THR A 648 -34.72 12.21 -14.94
C THR A 648 -33.97 11.16 -14.12
N LYS A 649 -34.64 10.11 -13.66
CA LYS A 649 -34.02 9.04 -12.85
C LYS A 649 -33.85 7.76 -13.65
N THR A 650 -32.68 7.13 -13.54
CA THR A 650 -32.45 5.80 -14.13
C THR A 650 -33.26 4.73 -13.42
N GLU A 651 -33.67 3.70 -14.15
CA GLU A 651 -34.10 2.43 -13.54
C GLU A 651 -32.97 1.81 -12.70
N ILE A 652 -33.34 0.91 -11.78
CA ILE A 652 -32.49 0.16 -10.85
C ILE A 652 -31.68 1.03 -9.85
N PHE A 653 -30.81 1.93 -10.32
CA PHE A 653 -29.92 2.73 -9.47
C PHE A 653 -30.52 4.08 -9.02
N GLY A 654 -31.63 4.54 -9.63
CA GLY A 654 -32.27 5.81 -9.26
C GLY A 654 -31.39 7.06 -9.44
N LEU A 655 -30.41 7.01 -10.34
CA LEU A 655 -29.42 8.08 -10.55
C LEU A 655 -30.05 9.26 -11.29
N GLU A 656 -29.76 10.49 -10.87
CA GLU A 656 -30.26 11.70 -11.55
C GLU A 656 -29.40 12.04 -12.76
N ILE A 657 -29.93 11.83 -13.96
CA ILE A 657 -29.29 12.10 -15.25
C ILE A 657 -29.87 13.35 -15.94
N PRO A 658 -29.03 14.26 -16.48
CA PRO A 658 -29.49 15.51 -17.08
C PRO A 658 -30.10 15.29 -18.46
N SER A 659 -31.05 16.15 -18.86
CA SER A 659 -31.72 16.09 -20.17
C SER A 659 -30.80 16.38 -21.37
N SER A 660 -29.76 17.20 -21.15
CA SER A 660 -28.92 17.79 -22.19
C SER A 660 -27.66 18.40 -21.56
N ILE A 661 -26.56 18.43 -22.30
CA ILE A 661 -25.29 19.11 -21.95
C ILE A 661 -24.72 19.71 -23.23
N GLU A 662 -24.18 20.93 -23.22
CA GLU A 662 -23.82 21.60 -24.48
C GLU A 662 -22.77 20.81 -25.31
N GLY A 663 -23.19 20.42 -26.53
CA GLY A 663 -22.34 19.73 -27.49
C GLY A 663 -21.84 18.34 -27.02
N VAL A 664 -22.59 17.69 -26.14
CA VAL A 664 -22.59 16.23 -25.92
C VAL A 664 -23.90 15.69 -26.52
N PRO A 665 -23.90 14.63 -27.35
CA PRO A 665 -25.13 14.07 -27.92
C PRO A 665 -26.11 13.62 -26.82
N SER A 666 -27.33 14.15 -26.77
CA SER A 666 -28.31 13.83 -25.72
C SER A 666 -28.67 12.34 -25.65
N GLU A 667 -28.58 11.63 -26.78
CA GLU A 667 -28.71 10.17 -26.89
C GLU A 667 -27.77 9.39 -25.96
N ILE A 668 -26.56 9.90 -25.65
CA ILE A 668 -25.60 9.19 -24.80
C ILE A 668 -25.89 9.37 -23.30
N LEU A 669 -26.64 10.40 -22.91
CA LEU A 669 -26.98 10.70 -21.51
C LEU A 669 -27.95 9.65 -20.91
N GLN A 670 -28.69 8.96 -21.77
CA GLN A 670 -29.55 7.83 -21.48
C GLN A 670 -28.91 6.55 -22.06
N PRO A 671 -28.13 5.76 -21.30
CA PRO A 671 -27.42 4.58 -21.81
C PRO A 671 -28.29 3.64 -22.64
N ALA A 672 -29.51 3.38 -22.17
CA ALA A 672 -30.53 2.59 -22.86
C ALA A 672 -30.73 2.99 -24.33
N ASN A 673 -30.65 4.28 -24.68
CA ASN A 673 -30.84 4.76 -26.05
C ASN A 673 -29.73 4.29 -26.98
N THR A 674 -28.47 4.28 -26.51
CA THR A 674 -27.29 3.92 -27.30
C THR A 674 -27.16 2.43 -27.63
N TRP A 675 -27.78 1.55 -26.83
CA TRP A 675 -27.76 0.10 -27.09
C TRP A 675 -28.70 -0.26 -28.23
N SER A 676 -28.26 -1.09 -29.17
CA SER A 676 -29.12 -1.64 -30.23
C SER A 676 -30.16 -2.62 -29.67
N ASP A 677 -29.73 -3.52 -28.78
CA ASP A 677 -30.60 -4.45 -28.05
C ASP A 677 -30.93 -3.90 -26.64
N LYS A 678 -32.19 -3.49 -26.45
CA LYS A 678 -32.70 -2.98 -25.16
C LYS A 678 -32.86 -4.09 -24.11
N LYS A 679 -33.05 -5.35 -24.52
CA LYS A 679 -33.15 -6.49 -23.61
C LYS A 679 -31.77 -6.84 -23.05
N ALA A 680 -30.75 -6.87 -23.90
CA ALA A 680 -29.36 -7.04 -23.47
C ALA A 680 -28.89 -5.90 -22.53
N TYR A 681 -29.33 -4.66 -22.77
CA TYR A 681 -29.12 -3.55 -21.83
C TYR A 681 -29.74 -3.83 -20.46
N ASN A 682 -31.04 -4.17 -20.40
CA ASN A 682 -31.74 -4.44 -19.14
C ASN A 682 -31.14 -5.64 -18.37
N GLU A 683 -30.79 -6.72 -19.05
CA GLU A 683 -30.11 -7.88 -18.45
C GLU A 683 -28.73 -7.51 -17.87
N THR A 684 -27.99 -6.64 -18.57
CA THR A 684 -26.68 -6.14 -18.11
C THR A 684 -26.81 -5.16 -16.94
N LEU A 685 -27.84 -4.30 -16.94
CA LEU A 685 -28.16 -3.38 -15.85
C LEU A 685 -28.51 -4.13 -14.56
N LEU A 686 -29.37 -5.16 -14.65
CA LEU A 686 -29.71 -6.06 -13.55
C LEU A 686 -28.48 -6.83 -13.04
N LYS A 687 -27.64 -7.34 -13.95
CA LYS A 687 -26.37 -8.01 -13.61
C LYS A 687 -25.45 -7.07 -12.82
N LEU A 688 -25.26 -5.82 -13.26
CA LEU A 688 -24.40 -4.86 -12.56
C LEU A 688 -24.99 -4.46 -11.21
N GLY A 689 -26.29 -4.17 -11.13
CA GLY A 689 -26.97 -3.90 -9.86
C GLY A 689 -26.79 -5.03 -8.85
N GLY A 690 -26.89 -6.29 -9.30
CA GLY A 690 -26.69 -7.46 -8.46
C GLY A 690 -25.26 -7.58 -7.91
N LEU A 691 -24.26 -7.22 -8.72
CA LEU A 691 -22.85 -7.17 -8.29
C LEU A 691 -22.61 -6.06 -7.25
N PHE A 692 -23.21 -4.87 -7.43
CA PHE A 692 -23.18 -3.79 -6.43
C PHE A 692 -23.80 -4.24 -5.10
N LYS A 693 -24.99 -4.82 -5.12
CA LYS A 693 -25.70 -5.30 -3.91
C LYS A 693 -24.87 -6.35 -3.17
N LYS A 694 -24.34 -7.35 -3.89
CA LYS A 694 -23.47 -8.40 -3.33
C LYS A 694 -22.17 -7.85 -2.75
N ASN A 695 -21.57 -6.83 -3.38
CA ASN A 695 -20.39 -6.17 -2.83
C ASN A 695 -20.69 -5.47 -1.49
N PHE A 696 -21.86 -4.85 -1.37
CA PHE A 696 -22.21 -4.07 -0.17
C PHE A 696 -22.48 -4.92 1.08
N GLU A 697 -22.79 -6.21 0.92
CA GLU A 697 -22.96 -7.18 2.02
C GLU A 697 -21.74 -7.22 2.98
N VAL A 698 -20.54 -6.92 2.48
CA VAL A 698 -19.30 -6.85 3.28
C VAL A 698 -19.34 -5.73 4.33
N PHE A 699 -20.03 -4.62 4.04
CA PHE A 699 -20.07 -3.42 4.89
C PHE A 699 -21.33 -3.30 5.74
N ALA A 700 -22.41 -4.01 5.37
CA ALA A 700 -23.74 -3.88 5.98
C ALA A 700 -23.79 -4.18 7.49
N ASN A 701 -22.89 -5.02 8.01
CA ASN A 701 -22.83 -5.39 9.43
C ASN A 701 -22.18 -4.32 10.33
N HIS A 702 -21.56 -3.28 9.77
CA HIS A 702 -20.90 -2.23 10.54
C HIS A 702 -21.87 -1.09 10.89
N LYS A 703 -21.90 -0.70 12.17
CA LYS A 703 -22.76 0.38 12.69
C LYS A 703 -21.92 1.62 12.97
N ILE A 704 -22.36 2.78 12.45
CA ILE A 704 -21.87 4.09 12.88
C ILE A 704 -22.92 4.76 13.76
N GLY A 705 -22.45 5.41 14.82
CA GLY A 705 -23.30 6.00 15.85
C GLY A 705 -24.03 4.94 16.70
N LYS A 706 -24.94 5.40 17.55
CA LYS A 706 -25.69 4.53 18.47
C LYS A 706 -26.83 3.77 17.78
N ASP A 707 -27.38 4.33 16.70
CA ASP A 707 -28.69 3.94 16.18
C ASP A 707 -28.66 3.16 14.85
N GLY A 708 -27.51 3.05 14.17
CA GLY A 708 -27.39 2.32 12.90
C GLY A 708 -28.01 2.99 11.65
N LYS A 709 -28.92 3.96 11.83
CA LYS A 709 -29.67 4.71 10.78
C LYS A 709 -28.86 5.14 9.56
N LEU A 710 -27.58 5.52 9.73
CA LEU A 710 -26.72 5.91 8.60
C LEU A 710 -26.47 4.74 7.64
N THR A 711 -26.25 3.53 8.16
CA THR A 711 -26.07 2.31 7.35
C THR A 711 -27.35 1.98 6.58
N GLU A 712 -28.52 2.17 7.21
CA GLU A 712 -29.83 1.98 6.55
C GLU A 712 -30.07 2.98 5.42
N GLN A 713 -29.76 4.27 5.63
CA GLN A 713 -29.85 5.31 4.60
C GLN A 713 -28.93 5.04 3.41
N ILE A 714 -27.71 4.55 3.65
CA ILE A 714 -26.77 4.20 2.59
C ILE A 714 -27.26 2.97 1.81
N LEU A 715 -27.76 1.93 2.50
CA LEU A 715 -28.34 0.74 1.86
C LEU A 715 -29.56 1.08 1.00
N ALA A 716 -30.43 1.98 1.46
CA ALA A 716 -31.60 2.45 0.72
C ALA A 716 -31.26 3.32 -0.51
N ALA A 717 -30.00 3.75 -0.65
CA ALA A 717 -29.49 4.50 -1.80
C ALA A 717 -28.75 3.61 -2.83
N GLY A 718 -28.72 2.30 -2.63
CA GLY A 718 -28.21 1.32 -3.58
C GLY A 718 -29.25 0.85 -4.61
N PRO A 719 -28.91 -0.17 -5.44
CA PRO A 719 -29.80 -0.73 -6.45
C PRO A 719 -31.10 -1.33 -5.88
N VAL A 720 -32.22 -0.87 -6.41
CA VAL A 720 -33.58 -1.39 -6.16
C VAL A 720 -34.00 -2.26 -7.37
N PHE A 721 -34.76 -3.32 -7.13
CA PHE A 721 -35.18 -4.33 -8.11
C PHE A 721 -36.68 -4.56 -8.03
#